data_AF-A0A4C2E4H7-F1
#
_entry.id   AF-A0A4C2E4H7-F1
#
_cell.length_a   1.000
_cell.length_b   1.000
_cell.length_c   1.000
_cell.angle_alpha   90.00
_cell.angle_beta   90.00
_cell.angle_gamma   90.00
#
_symmetry.space_group_name_H-M   'P 1'
#
loop_
_entity.id
_entity.type
_entity.pdbx_description
1 polymer ?
#
loop_
_entity_poly.entity_id
_entity_poly.type
_entity_poly.pdbx_seq_one_letter_code
_entity_poly.pdbx_strand_id
1 'polypeptide(L)'
;MSSFYSPTVDEAPDAEIELPSFVKFPASAPPTLLGNLINELQLIEHGEGGFFRETDRSPFTMAIAEKDAHVPMNSQAVGPSISVTSEMGTVTRRNYSTLIYYLLTPSSPIGKMHKNKNRIIHILQKGRGQYVLVYPDGRIKSFKVGFNHLRGEVSHWVVPGGVYKASFVLANDEFSNGLLISEVVVPGFEYIDHNFISGFKELELLSSNEYNTFEHYQEDYSLDKKVNLAMNRDADDVNRENSVHLTVPIPFGGEEQPLLIDDPSVGRASRYRSNTVSSIVSGYEIVKEHFDKKKFFYLLLASITVYCTFLAAFAPRTSLVRDIRRINSSKITEAEVYRIFLNTMHEYNGAQNHLRNYTHQEHSIGSRNSLEYTVDQLEKMGFEPKLEKYYPWVNKPVHTGVTLYRKDEITFEATMMEDCVQNDPTSCSENRIRGYHAYSSNGKVRAQYVFCNYGTLSDYLKLLEAGVDIEDKIHIIRIGSIAQGLKLRNAELYGASGVITYTDPQDDGKITAKNGFLTYPDGPARNPSSIERGSVAFLTNFNGDPTTPGYPSRYPTVERLSPVGKIPTIPSVPMSAREITPVLRELNGYGLQLNNPGDIDGFEYSTGPSPDGVEILLQNDQDYQTAEITNVVVEIPGIFQEYDIIIGNHRDSWGVGGAGVSNSGSAILLETARGFSQLLKRGWKPFKPIKLISWDGGSPGMLGSTEHAKDHSQIIRKNTLAYLNLDSAITGTEFHCETNPLLYDIIRKAAKYTNFKMEDWSLFDEWNSISNLTNDKLSVETDIAPFQYHLGIPSSSCRFQNNGSGDSILAPNSNYDTSTWIETQVDPTYKLHNTLAILTGLTTLMLSEKELIPFKTQPYFFKIYNHFKNYHEQLLSIFPYDRPLCHLSQTTFELLQSLTSYESRLFDKKNTHLNNQLIQDFPGWFFYKKISLYIRLLRTNSKLKQLDQLFLTYRGLEDRSWMKHSLFAPDTEQGLQEVILPSMDDALKDYDRDKVMESLVTLLTEFQNVKSLME
;
A
#
# COMPACT_ATOMS: atom_id res chain seq x y z
N MET A 1 11.68 -1.45 -26.53
CA MET A 1 12.35 -2.38 -25.59
C MET A 1 12.82 -3.57 -26.41
N SER A 2 14.06 -4.04 -26.21
CA SER A 2 14.58 -5.26 -26.85
C SER A 2 13.58 -6.40 -26.66
N SER A 3 13.19 -7.09 -27.73
CA SER A 3 12.21 -8.18 -27.71
C SER A 3 12.65 -9.40 -26.88
N PHE A 4 13.90 -9.42 -26.42
CA PHE A 4 14.52 -10.54 -25.73
C PHE A 4 15.06 -10.19 -24.34
N TYR A 5 14.69 -9.05 -23.76
CA TYR A 5 15.09 -8.68 -22.39
C TYR A 5 14.34 -9.53 -21.34
N SER A 6 15.08 -10.11 -20.41
CA SER A 6 14.58 -10.91 -19.29
C SER A 6 15.34 -10.56 -18.01
N PRO A 7 14.77 -9.74 -17.09
CA PRO A 7 15.47 -9.26 -15.90
C PRO A 7 16.17 -10.38 -15.11
N THR A 8 15.45 -11.47 -14.85
CA THR A 8 15.96 -12.62 -14.07
C THR A 8 17.14 -13.35 -14.71
N VAL A 9 17.23 -13.32 -16.05
CA VAL A 9 18.31 -13.97 -16.78
C VAL A 9 19.46 -13.00 -17.00
N ASP A 10 19.15 -11.76 -17.36
CA ASP A 10 20.13 -10.74 -17.70
C ASP A 10 20.90 -10.25 -16.45
N GLU A 11 20.27 -10.26 -15.26
CA GLU A 11 20.90 -9.94 -13.98
C GLU A 11 21.73 -11.11 -13.40
N ALA A 12 21.47 -12.35 -13.83
CA ALA A 12 22.22 -13.50 -13.35
C ALA A 12 23.69 -13.43 -13.82
N PRO A 13 24.69 -13.71 -12.96
CA PRO A 13 26.09 -13.75 -13.38
C PRO A 13 26.32 -14.77 -14.50
N ASP A 14 27.17 -14.41 -15.48
CA ASP A 14 27.61 -15.36 -16.49
C ASP A 14 28.41 -16.50 -15.83
N ALA A 15 28.09 -17.73 -16.21
CA ALA A 15 28.73 -18.93 -15.72
C ALA A 15 29.37 -19.72 -16.88
N GLU A 16 30.60 -20.18 -16.70
CA GLU A 16 31.22 -21.15 -17.62
C GLU A 16 30.40 -22.45 -17.65
N ILE A 17 30.31 -23.07 -18.83
CA ILE A 17 29.51 -24.28 -19.06
C ILE A 17 30.18 -25.47 -18.35
N GLU A 18 29.54 -25.99 -17.31
CA GLU A 18 30.01 -27.15 -16.55
C GLU A 18 29.30 -28.44 -17.00
N LEU A 19 30.00 -29.31 -17.72
CA LEU A 19 29.43 -30.61 -18.09
C LEU A 19 29.18 -31.49 -16.85
N PRO A 20 28.11 -32.32 -16.82
CA PRO A 20 27.78 -33.19 -15.70
C PRO A 20 28.77 -34.36 -15.58
N SER A 21 29.99 -34.09 -15.13
CA SER A 21 31.12 -35.03 -15.04
C SER A 21 30.88 -36.20 -14.08
N PHE A 22 29.92 -36.07 -13.17
CA PHE A 22 29.47 -37.12 -12.26
C PHE A 22 28.62 -38.21 -12.95
N VAL A 23 28.18 -37.99 -14.20
CA VAL A 23 27.38 -38.96 -14.95
C VAL A 23 28.28 -39.93 -15.71
N LYS A 24 28.20 -41.22 -15.36
CA LYS A 24 28.82 -42.30 -16.13
C LYS A 24 27.82 -42.81 -17.17
N PHE A 25 28.10 -42.55 -18.45
CA PHE A 25 27.29 -43.09 -19.54
C PHE A 25 27.71 -44.53 -19.88
N PRO A 26 26.76 -45.46 -20.12
CA PRO A 26 25.32 -45.30 -20.00
C PRO A 26 24.82 -45.52 -18.55
N ALA A 27 24.04 -44.58 -18.02
CA ALA A 27 23.29 -44.80 -16.78
C ALA A 27 21.99 -45.54 -17.10
N SER A 28 21.81 -46.72 -16.53
CA SER A 28 20.68 -47.61 -16.86
C SER A 28 19.35 -47.23 -16.21
N ALA A 29 19.36 -46.47 -15.09
CA ALA A 29 18.16 -46.02 -14.40
C ALA A 29 18.43 -44.78 -13.50
N PRO A 30 17.40 -43.97 -13.17
CA PRO A 30 17.51 -42.90 -12.18
C PRO A 30 17.87 -43.45 -10.78
N PRO A 31 18.54 -42.66 -9.92
CA PRO A 31 18.69 -42.97 -8.49
C PRO A 31 17.35 -43.30 -7.82
N THR A 32 17.33 -44.22 -6.86
CA THR A 32 16.09 -44.75 -6.24
C THR A 32 15.15 -43.65 -5.74
N LEU A 33 15.67 -42.60 -5.11
CA LEU A 33 14.87 -41.46 -4.63
C LEU A 33 14.17 -40.72 -5.78
N LEU A 34 14.88 -40.49 -6.89
CA LEU A 34 14.31 -39.86 -8.08
C LEU A 34 13.36 -40.80 -8.82
N GLY A 35 13.64 -42.11 -8.82
CA GLY A 35 12.74 -43.13 -9.37
C GLY A 35 11.40 -43.19 -8.63
N ASN A 36 11.42 -43.10 -7.30
CA ASN A 36 10.20 -43.01 -6.50
C ASN A 36 9.40 -41.74 -6.81
N LEU A 37 10.09 -40.60 -6.92
CA LEU A 37 9.46 -39.33 -7.26
C LEU A 37 8.84 -39.32 -8.66
N ILE A 38 9.50 -39.94 -9.65
CA ILE A 38 8.95 -40.12 -11.00
C ILE A 38 7.62 -40.89 -10.94
N ASN A 39 7.55 -41.94 -10.13
CA ASN A 39 6.32 -42.71 -9.95
C ASN A 39 5.24 -41.93 -9.20
N GLU A 40 5.60 -41.22 -8.13
CA GLU A 40 4.68 -40.42 -7.30
C GLU A 40 4.06 -39.27 -8.09
N LEU A 41 4.90 -38.51 -8.80
CA LEU A 41 4.46 -37.43 -9.66
C LEU A 41 4.00 -37.91 -11.04
N GLN A 42 3.96 -39.22 -11.29
CA GLN A 42 3.57 -39.85 -12.56
C GLN A 42 4.23 -39.18 -13.79
N LEU A 43 5.53 -38.88 -13.67
CA LEU A 43 6.28 -38.25 -14.76
C LEU A 43 6.56 -39.28 -15.86
N ILE A 44 6.47 -38.84 -17.11
CA ILE A 44 6.78 -39.64 -18.30
C ILE A 44 8.05 -39.10 -18.96
N GLU A 45 8.74 -39.90 -19.78
CA GLU A 45 9.94 -39.44 -20.50
C GLU A 45 9.61 -38.25 -21.43
N HIS A 46 10.46 -37.22 -21.41
CA HIS A 46 10.28 -36.03 -22.26
C HIS A 46 11.20 -36.09 -23.48
N GLY A 47 10.71 -35.63 -24.64
CA GLY A 47 11.48 -35.65 -25.90
C GLY A 47 12.76 -34.82 -25.87
N GLU A 48 12.79 -33.77 -25.02
CA GLU A 48 13.96 -32.94 -24.77
C GLU A 48 15.00 -33.63 -23.88
N GLY A 49 14.70 -34.78 -23.27
CA GLY A 49 15.48 -35.36 -22.18
C GLY A 49 14.80 -35.09 -20.82
N GLY A 50 15.11 -35.89 -19.81
CA GLY A 50 14.41 -35.89 -18.54
C GLY A 50 13.01 -36.51 -18.56
N PHE A 51 12.23 -36.15 -17.56
CA PHE A 51 10.85 -36.60 -17.34
C PHE A 51 9.93 -35.39 -17.11
N PHE A 52 8.67 -35.47 -17.49
CA PHE A 52 7.71 -34.37 -17.33
C PHE A 52 6.29 -34.86 -17.08
N ARG A 53 5.42 -33.97 -16.61
CA ARG A 53 3.96 -34.15 -16.60
C ARG A 53 3.27 -32.79 -16.65
N GLU A 54 2.30 -32.62 -17.55
CA GLU A 54 1.37 -31.48 -17.51
C GLU A 54 0.45 -31.60 -16.29
N THR A 55 0.46 -30.59 -15.44
CA THR A 55 -0.32 -30.55 -14.19
C THR A 55 -1.51 -29.61 -14.27
N ASP A 56 -1.46 -28.61 -15.15
CA ASP A 56 -2.58 -27.72 -15.42
C ASP A 56 -2.56 -27.21 -16.87
N ARG A 57 -3.76 -27.00 -17.43
CA ARG A 57 -3.99 -26.30 -18.68
C ARG A 57 -5.18 -25.39 -18.49
N SER A 58 -4.96 -24.09 -18.68
CA SER A 58 -5.98 -23.08 -18.43
C SER A 58 -7.25 -23.38 -19.23
N PRO A 59 -8.44 -23.43 -18.59
CA PRO A 59 -9.70 -23.65 -19.32
C PRO A 59 -10.08 -22.43 -20.19
N PHE A 60 -9.45 -21.27 -19.96
CA PHE A 60 -9.67 -20.06 -20.74
C PHE A 60 -8.81 -20.06 -22.00
N THR A 61 -9.41 -19.66 -23.12
CA THR A 61 -8.73 -19.59 -24.42
C THR A 61 -8.73 -18.20 -25.00
N MET A 62 -7.61 -17.79 -25.61
CA MET A 62 -7.43 -16.55 -26.33
C MET A 62 -7.29 -16.77 -27.83
N ALA A 63 -7.80 -15.83 -28.61
CA ALA A 63 -7.58 -15.74 -30.05
C ALA A 63 -6.15 -15.27 -30.33
N ILE A 64 -5.40 -16.03 -31.14
CA ILE A 64 -4.10 -15.59 -31.67
C ILE A 64 -4.24 -15.41 -33.18
N ALA A 65 -3.74 -14.29 -33.69
CA ALA A 65 -3.63 -14.06 -35.13
C ALA A 65 -2.33 -14.72 -35.62
N GLU A 66 -2.43 -15.82 -36.36
CA GLU A 66 -1.27 -16.40 -37.03
C GLU A 66 -0.91 -15.55 -38.26
N LYS A 67 0.25 -14.90 -38.23
CA LYS A 67 1.05 -14.66 -39.44
C LYS A 67 1.98 -15.87 -39.59
N ASP A 68 1.84 -16.56 -40.71
CA ASP A 68 2.71 -17.60 -41.25
C ASP A 68 2.73 -18.94 -40.49
N ALA A 69 1.92 -19.88 -40.98
CA ALA A 69 1.98 -21.30 -40.64
C ALA A 69 2.55 -22.08 -41.85
N HIS A 70 3.83 -22.43 -41.80
CA HIS A 70 4.37 -23.58 -42.52
C HIS A 70 4.49 -24.73 -41.54
N VAL A 71 3.74 -25.81 -41.79
CA VAL A 71 3.69 -27.03 -40.98
C VAL A 71 4.74 -28.02 -41.51
N PRO A 72 5.71 -28.48 -40.69
CA PRO A 72 6.41 -29.72 -40.97
C PRO A 72 5.68 -30.88 -40.28
N MET A 73 5.15 -31.82 -41.08
CA MET A 73 4.69 -33.13 -40.59
C MET A 73 5.87 -33.94 -40.07
N ASN A 74 5.91 -34.24 -38.77
CA ASN A 74 6.19 -35.57 -38.20
C ASN A 74 6.41 -35.52 -36.67
N SER A 75 5.37 -35.76 -35.89
CA SER A 75 5.48 -36.50 -34.62
C SER A 75 4.10 -37.02 -34.20
N GLN A 76 4.01 -38.34 -34.02
CA GLN A 76 2.81 -39.03 -33.56
C GLN A 76 2.69 -38.89 -32.05
N ALA A 77 1.67 -38.17 -31.57
CA ALA A 77 1.09 -38.35 -30.24
C ALA A 77 -0.38 -37.88 -30.27
N VAL A 78 -1.28 -38.75 -29.80
CA VAL A 78 -2.74 -38.69 -30.02
C VAL A 78 -3.42 -37.87 -28.92
N GLY A 79 -4.23 -36.88 -29.30
CA GLY A 79 -5.18 -36.15 -28.44
C GLY A 79 -6.43 -35.71 -29.24
N PRO A 80 -7.59 -35.49 -28.59
CA PRO A 80 -8.90 -35.48 -29.26
C PRO A 80 -9.14 -34.22 -30.09
N SER A 81 -9.56 -34.44 -31.33
CA SER A 81 -9.86 -33.43 -32.35
C SER A 81 -11.13 -32.62 -32.02
N ILE A 82 -11.05 -31.29 -32.12
CA ILE A 82 -12.21 -30.42 -32.38
C ILE A 82 -11.96 -29.70 -33.70
N SER A 83 -12.80 -30.02 -34.69
CA SER A 83 -12.87 -29.41 -36.01
C SER A 83 -13.88 -28.27 -36.05
N VAL A 84 -13.49 -27.10 -36.55
CA VAL A 84 -14.41 -26.10 -37.12
C VAL A 84 -13.73 -25.43 -38.32
N THR A 85 -14.41 -25.44 -39.47
CA THR A 85 -13.95 -24.97 -40.78
C THR A 85 -14.48 -23.58 -41.16
N SER A 86 -13.68 -22.91 -42.01
CA SER A 86 -13.98 -21.88 -43.03
C SER A 86 -13.80 -20.37 -42.72
N GLU A 87 -12.63 -19.88 -43.16
CA GLU A 87 -12.38 -18.75 -44.08
C GLU A 87 -12.88 -17.32 -43.77
N MET A 88 -12.20 -16.66 -42.84
CA MET A 88 -11.55 -15.35 -43.02
C MET A 88 -10.61 -15.11 -41.83
N GLY A 89 -9.31 -15.39 -42.01
CA GLY A 89 -8.28 -15.37 -40.96
C GLY A 89 -8.48 -16.50 -39.95
N THR A 90 -7.69 -17.58 -40.04
CA THR A 90 -7.73 -18.66 -39.04
C THR A 90 -7.29 -18.12 -37.68
N VAL A 91 -8.25 -17.76 -36.84
CA VAL A 91 -8.03 -17.45 -35.43
C VAL A 91 -7.86 -18.78 -34.70
N THR A 92 -6.62 -19.20 -34.49
CA THR A 92 -6.31 -20.33 -33.61
C THR A 92 -6.56 -19.90 -32.16
N ARG A 93 -7.38 -20.66 -31.44
CA ARG A 93 -7.62 -20.45 -30.01
C ARG A 93 -6.56 -21.21 -29.21
N ARG A 94 -5.88 -20.53 -28.30
CA ARG A 94 -4.85 -21.11 -27.42
C ARG A 94 -5.25 -20.95 -25.97
N ASN A 95 -4.97 -21.93 -25.12
CA ASN A 95 -5.16 -21.79 -23.67
C ASN A 95 -4.32 -20.60 -23.16
N TYR A 96 -4.76 -19.93 -22.09
CA TYR A 96 -3.98 -18.81 -21.53
C TYR A 96 -2.60 -19.26 -21.03
N SER A 97 -2.52 -20.48 -20.50
CA SER A 97 -1.28 -21.08 -20.01
C SER A 97 -1.36 -22.60 -19.95
N THR A 98 -0.20 -23.22 -19.90
CA THR A 98 0.01 -24.62 -19.49
C THR A 98 1.08 -24.66 -18.41
N LEU A 99 0.96 -25.58 -17.46
CA LEU A 99 1.93 -25.81 -16.39
C LEU A 99 2.40 -27.27 -16.44
N ILE A 100 3.71 -27.47 -16.38
CA ILE A 100 4.31 -28.80 -16.27
C ILE A 100 5.24 -28.89 -15.07
N TYR A 101 5.44 -30.11 -14.55
CA TYR A 101 6.70 -30.49 -13.91
C TYR A 101 7.69 -30.97 -14.96
N TYR A 102 8.96 -30.63 -14.79
CA TYR A 102 10.07 -31.11 -15.60
C TYR A 102 11.25 -31.50 -14.69
N LEU A 103 11.78 -32.71 -14.87
CA LEU A 103 12.79 -33.34 -14.02
C LEU A 103 13.95 -33.86 -14.86
N LEU A 104 15.16 -33.35 -14.61
CA LEU A 104 16.40 -33.97 -15.07
C LEU A 104 17.00 -34.84 -13.95
N THR A 105 17.58 -35.97 -14.34
CA THR A 105 18.16 -36.97 -13.42
C THR A 105 19.54 -37.39 -13.92
N PRO A 106 20.39 -38.06 -13.11
CA PRO A 106 21.66 -38.58 -13.58
C PRO A 106 21.55 -39.57 -14.76
N SER A 107 20.40 -40.22 -14.96
CA SER A 107 20.17 -41.11 -16.12
C SER A 107 19.72 -40.36 -17.38
N SER A 108 19.19 -39.14 -17.24
CA SER A 108 18.82 -38.26 -18.35
C SER A 108 19.17 -36.81 -17.95
N PRO A 109 20.48 -36.47 -17.92
CA PRO A 109 20.99 -35.29 -17.23
C PRO A 109 20.97 -34.00 -18.06
N ILE A 110 20.53 -34.08 -19.33
CA ILE A 110 20.59 -33.00 -20.30
C ILE A 110 19.20 -32.80 -20.92
N GLY A 111 18.70 -31.58 -20.83
CA GLY A 111 17.67 -31.03 -21.71
C GLY A 111 18.32 -30.54 -23.01
N LYS A 112 18.01 -31.22 -24.12
CA LYS A 112 18.50 -30.93 -25.47
C LYS A 112 18.19 -29.49 -25.87
N MET A 113 19.06 -28.92 -26.69
CA MET A 113 18.89 -27.56 -27.20
C MET A 113 17.62 -27.44 -28.06
N HIS A 114 16.69 -26.61 -27.62
CA HIS A 114 15.41 -26.38 -28.27
C HIS A 114 14.93 -24.94 -28.05
N LYS A 115 13.98 -24.48 -28.86
CA LYS A 115 13.35 -23.16 -28.69
C LYS A 115 11.83 -23.29 -28.74
N ASN A 116 11.16 -22.34 -28.11
CA ASN A 116 9.71 -22.19 -28.18
C ASN A 116 9.35 -20.85 -28.80
N LYS A 117 8.29 -20.80 -29.61
CA LYS A 117 7.75 -19.54 -30.16
C LYS A 117 7.31 -18.58 -29.06
N ASN A 118 6.76 -19.12 -27.98
CA ASN A 118 6.23 -18.37 -26.84
C ASN A 118 7.21 -18.36 -25.66
N ARG A 119 7.06 -17.37 -24.79
CA ARG A 119 7.90 -17.23 -23.58
C ARG A 119 7.58 -18.31 -22.56
N ILE A 120 8.58 -18.70 -21.78
CA ILE A 120 8.46 -19.73 -20.75
C ILE A 120 8.98 -19.19 -19.43
N ILE A 121 8.19 -19.35 -18.38
CA ILE A 121 8.54 -19.03 -17.00
C ILE A 121 8.95 -20.33 -16.33
N HIS A 122 10.14 -20.37 -15.73
CA HIS A 122 10.68 -21.54 -15.04
C HIS A 122 10.80 -21.22 -13.55
N ILE A 123 10.43 -22.18 -12.72
CA ILE A 123 10.46 -22.07 -11.27
C ILE A 123 11.13 -23.32 -10.73
N LEU A 124 12.27 -23.16 -10.07
CA LEU A 124 12.98 -24.24 -9.41
C LEU A 124 12.13 -24.81 -8.27
N GLN A 125 11.89 -26.12 -8.30
CA GLN A 125 11.23 -26.84 -7.21
C GLN A 125 12.27 -27.46 -6.28
N LYS A 126 13.30 -28.11 -6.85
CA LYS A 126 14.38 -28.74 -6.07
C LYS A 126 15.61 -29.05 -6.93
N GLY A 127 16.79 -29.08 -6.31
CA GLY A 127 18.03 -29.47 -6.96
C GLY A 127 18.79 -28.31 -7.60
N ARG A 128 19.72 -28.63 -8.50
CA ARG A 128 20.67 -27.68 -9.05
C ARG A 128 21.00 -27.98 -10.50
N GLY A 129 21.14 -26.96 -11.32
CA GLY A 129 21.55 -27.12 -12.71
C GLY A 129 22.08 -25.85 -13.33
N GLN A 130 22.22 -25.87 -14.64
CA GLN A 130 22.70 -24.76 -15.44
C GLN A 130 21.92 -24.67 -16.73
N TYR A 131 21.65 -23.44 -17.15
CA TYR A 131 20.98 -23.10 -18.40
C TYR A 131 21.96 -22.42 -19.33
N VAL A 132 21.87 -22.76 -20.62
CA VAL A 132 22.59 -22.11 -21.71
C VAL A 132 21.57 -21.63 -22.73
N LEU A 133 21.59 -20.33 -22.99
CA LEU A 133 20.72 -19.64 -23.93
C LEU A 133 21.53 -19.12 -25.11
N VAL A 134 20.99 -19.30 -26.32
CA VAL A 134 21.53 -18.73 -27.56
C VAL A 134 20.44 -17.84 -28.17
N TYR A 135 20.70 -16.54 -28.20
CA TYR A 135 19.77 -15.55 -28.72
C TYR A 135 19.87 -15.47 -30.26
N PRO A 136 18.81 -15.06 -30.96
CA PRO A 136 18.83 -14.87 -32.41
C PRO A 136 19.85 -13.84 -32.91
N ASP A 137 20.27 -12.91 -32.03
CA ASP A 137 21.29 -11.90 -32.31
C ASP A 137 22.73 -12.40 -32.07
N GLY A 138 22.90 -13.71 -31.82
CA GLY A 138 24.18 -14.36 -31.59
C GLY A 138 24.74 -14.24 -30.17
N ARG A 139 24.04 -13.54 -29.26
CA ARG A 139 24.45 -13.51 -27.85
C ARG A 139 24.29 -14.91 -27.22
N ILE A 140 25.24 -15.29 -26.38
CA ILE A 140 25.18 -16.52 -25.58
C ILE A 140 25.13 -16.12 -24.11
N LYS A 141 24.20 -16.68 -23.35
CA LYS A 141 24.04 -16.45 -21.91
C LYS A 141 23.99 -17.78 -21.19
N SER A 142 24.84 -17.94 -20.18
CA SER A 142 24.89 -19.16 -19.38
C SER A 142 24.85 -18.80 -17.91
N PHE A 143 24.00 -19.46 -17.13
CA PHE A 143 23.79 -19.14 -15.72
C PHE A 143 23.37 -20.37 -14.92
N LYS A 144 23.66 -20.37 -13.62
CA LYS A 144 23.35 -21.49 -12.71
C LYS A 144 22.01 -21.30 -12.03
N VAL A 145 21.28 -22.39 -11.88
CA VAL A 145 19.98 -22.43 -11.21
C VAL A 145 20.08 -23.26 -9.93
N GLY A 146 19.55 -22.70 -8.84
CA GLY A 146 19.70 -23.23 -7.49
C GLY A 146 19.21 -22.23 -6.44
N PHE A 147 19.19 -22.66 -5.18
CA PHE A 147 18.78 -21.82 -4.05
C PHE A 147 19.93 -21.05 -3.40
N ASN A 148 21.17 -21.21 -3.87
CA ASN A 148 22.33 -20.50 -3.33
C ASN A 148 22.50 -19.12 -3.99
N HIS A 149 21.61 -18.20 -3.66
CA HIS A 149 21.60 -16.83 -4.21
C HIS A 149 22.89 -16.05 -3.92
N LEU A 150 23.57 -16.35 -2.80
CA LEU A 150 24.87 -15.76 -2.46
C LEU A 150 25.97 -16.13 -3.47
N ARG A 151 25.80 -17.23 -4.20
CA ARG A 151 26.70 -17.67 -5.29
C ARG A 151 26.20 -17.25 -6.67
N GLY A 152 25.19 -16.38 -6.74
CA GLY A 152 24.61 -15.91 -8.01
C GLY A 152 23.69 -16.92 -8.70
N GLU A 153 23.21 -17.95 -7.98
CA GLU A 153 22.24 -18.89 -8.52
C GLU A 153 20.83 -18.30 -8.51
N VAL A 154 20.05 -18.59 -9.56
CA VAL A 154 18.65 -18.12 -9.67
C VAL A 154 17.67 -19.27 -9.49
N SER A 155 16.58 -19.02 -8.77
CA SER A 155 15.53 -20.02 -8.50
C SER A 155 14.31 -19.86 -9.40
N HIS A 156 14.20 -18.76 -10.14
CA HIS A 156 13.16 -18.57 -11.16
C HIS A 156 13.71 -17.71 -12.29
N TRP A 157 13.33 -18.04 -13.53
CA TRP A 157 13.80 -17.30 -14.69
C TRP A 157 12.82 -17.39 -15.86
N VAL A 158 12.80 -16.35 -16.69
CA VAL A 158 11.97 -16.31 -17.89
C VAL A 158 12.88 -16.42 -19.12
N VAL A 159 12.60 -17.40 -19.98
CA VAL A 159 13.20 -17.47 -21.32
C VAL A 159 12.22 -16.83 -22.31
N PRO A 160 12.61 -15.74 -23.01
CA PRO A 160 11.81 -15.15 -24.07
C PRO A 160 11.52 -16.12 -25.21
N GLY A 161 10.41 -15.91 -25.93
CA GLY A 161 10.12 -16.68 -27.14
C GLY A 161 11.17 -16.46 -28.22
N GLY A 162 11.47 -17.49 -29.01
CA GLY A 162 12.48 -17.46 -30.09
C GLY A 162 13.93 -17.67 -29.64
N VAL A 163 14.20 -17.80 -28.35
CA VAL A 163 15.55 -18.07 -27.80
C VAL A 163 15.77 -19.58 -27.68
N TYR A 164 16.92 -20.06 -28.16
CA TYR A 164 17.32 -21.46 -27.95
C TYR A 164 17.80 -21.65 -26.51
N LYS A 165 17.32 -22.70 -25.84
CA LYS A 165 17.68 -23.07 -24.47
C LYS A 165 18.12 -24.54 -24.39
N ALA A 166 19.15 -24.80 -23.60
CA ALA A 166 19.53 -26.12 -23.13
C ALA A 166 19.75 -26.07 -21.62
N SER A 167 19.55 -27.20 -20.94
CA SER A 167 19.74 -27.32 -19.50
C SER A 167 20.47 -28.60 -19.15
N PHE A 168 21.24 -28.58 -18.06
CA PHE A 168 21.89 -29.78 -17.55
C PHE A 168 22.01 -29.73 -16.03
N VAL A 169 22.02 -30.91 -15.42
CA VAL A 169 22.13 -31.08 -13.98
C VAL A 169 23.55 -30.76 -13.52
N LEU A 170 23.68 -30.02 -12.41
CA LEU A 170 24.95 -29.85 -11.69
C LEU A 170 24.99 -30.73 -10.45
N ALA A 171 26.19 -31.09 -10.02
CA ALA A 171 26.38 -31.88 -8.82
C ALA A 171 25.72 -31.20 -7.60
N ASN A 172 24.87 -31.95 -6.91
CA ASN A 172 24.19 -31.56 -5.68
C ASN A 172 23.84 -32.79 -4.84
N ASP A 173 24.26 -32.78 -3.57
CA ASP A 173 23.95 -33.86 -2.64
C ASP A 173 22.49 -33.80 -2.14
N GLU A 174 21.89 -32.61 -2.19
CA GLU A 174 20.55 -32.32 -1.66
C GLU A 174 19.42 -33.10 -2.36
N PHE A 175 19.58 -33.37 -3.66
CA PHE A 175 18.51 -33.98 -4.46
C PHE A 175 19.01 -35.10 -5.36
N SER A 176 19.97 -35.90 -4.86
CA SER A 176 20.52 -37.06 -5.60
C SER A 176 21.03 -36.69 -7.00
N ASN A 177 21.67 -35.52 -7.13
CA ASN A 177 22.03 -34.93 -8.41
C ASN A 177 20.83 -34.84 -9.38
N GLY A 178 19.68 -34.38 -8.90
CA GLY A 178 18.49 -34.10 -9.69
C GLY A 178 18.29 -32.60 -9.91
N LEU A 179 17.42 -32.25 -10.85
CA LEU A 179 16.90 -30.89 -11.05
C LEU A 179 15.40 -30.98 -11.40
N LEU A 180 14.54 -30.61 -10.45
CA LEU A 180 13.09 -30.51 -10.64
C LEU A 180 12.69 -29.05 -10.77
N ILE A 181 11.95 -28.73 -11.82
CA ILE A 181 11.42 -27.39 -12.10
C ILE A 181 9.94 -27.48 -12.49
N SER A 182 9.24 -26.37 -12.34
CA SER A 182 7.93 -26.13 -12.93
C SER A 182 8.08 -25.15 -14.08
N GLU A 183 7.46 -25.45 -15.22
CA GLU A 183 7.46 -24.55 -16.38
C GLU A 183 6.03 -24.10 -16.71
N VAL A 184 5.86 -22.78 -16.88
CA VAL A 184 4.62 -22.16 -17.34
C VAL A 184 4.85 -21.53 -18.71
N VAL A 185 4.10 -21.98 -19.72
CA VAL A 185 4.15 -21.44 -21.07
C VAL A 185 2.96 -20.52 -21.29
N VAL A 186 3.23 -19.31 -21.78
CA VAL A 186 2.19 -18.28 -22.03
C VAL A 186 2.37 -17.69 -23.44
N PRO A 187 1.35 -17.76 -24.30
CA PRO A 187 0.13 -18.58 -24.20
C PRO A 187 0.43 -20.08 -24.08
N GLY A 188 -0.53 -20.88 -23.63
CA GLY A 188 -0.37 -22.30 -23.33
C GLY A 188 0.30 -23.11 -24.45
N PHE A 189 1.15 -24.06 -24.05
CA PHE A 189 2.02 -24.83 -24.92
C PHE A 189 1.24 -25.69 -25.94
N GLU A 190 1.74 -25.69 -27.18
CA GLU A 190 1.38 -26.63 -28.23
C GLU A 190 2.65 -27.05 -28.97
N TYR A 191 2.70 -28.30 -29.42
CA TYR A 191 3.89 -28.87 -30.07
C TYR A 191 4.34 -28.11 -31.33
N ILE A 192 3.44 -27.41 -32.02
CA ILE A 192 3.78 -26.60 -33.20
C ILE A 192 4.70 -25.42 -32.89
N ASP A 193 4.75 -24.98 -31.63
CA ASP A 193 5.61 -23.88 -31.20
C ASP A 193 7.02 -24.32 -30.85
N HIS A 194 7.24 -25.62 -30.70
CA HIS A 194 8.45 -26.22 -30.17
C HIS A 194 9.34 -26.75 -31.30
N ASN A 195 10.60 -26.31 -31.33
CA ASN A 195 11.58 -26.76 -32.33
C ASN A 195 12.90 -27.15 -31.68
N PHE A 196 13.38 -28.35 -31.98
CA PHE A 196 14.77 -28.74 -31.70
C PHE A 196 15.72 -28.10 -32.71
N ILE A 197 16.95 -27.83 -32.28
CA ILE A 197 17.99 -27.39 -33.21
C ILE A 197 18.29 -28.52 -34.23
N SER A 198 18.40 -28.16 -35.51
CA SER A 198 18.57 -29.15 -36.60
C SER A 198 19.98 -29.75 -36.68
N GLY A 199 20.97 -29.12 -36.05
CA GLY A 199 22.35 -29.63 -35.94
C GLY A 199 23.37 -28.54 -35.61
N PHE A 200 24.64 -28.94 -35.48
CA PHE A 200 25.74 -28.05 -35.11
C PHE A 200 25.93 -26.85 -36.07
N LYS A 201 25.65 -27.05 -37.36
CA LYS A 201 25.76 -26.01 -38.40
C LYS A 201 24.78 -24.84 -38.20
N GLU A 202 23.60 -25.10 -37.64
CA GLU A 202 22.63 -24.05 -37.32
C GLU A 202 23.10 -23.22 -36.12
N LEU A 203 23.74 -23.85 -35.15
CA LEU A 203 24.35 -23.18 -34.00
C LEU A 203 25.56 -22.32 -34.41
N GLU A 204 26.40 -22.83 -35.33
CA GLU A 204 27.51 -22.07 -35.90
C GLU A 204 27.02 -20.80 -36.61
N LEU A 205 25.98 -20.92 -37.44
CA LEU A 205 25.38 -19.79 -38.14
C LEU A 205 24.86 -18.73 -37.15
N LEU A 206 24.18 -19.14 -36.06
CA LEU A 206 23.69 -18.21 -35.03
C LEU A 206 24.84 -17.47 -34.31
N SER A 207 26.00 -18.12 -34.15
CA SER A 207 27.16 -17.55 -33.46
C SER A 207 28.08 -16.70 -34.36
N SER A 208 27.98 -16.84 -35.68
CA SER A 208 28.66 -15.96 -36.62
C SER A 208 27.80 -14.72 -36.87
N ASN A 209 28.43 -13.54 -37.02
CA ASN A 209 27.75 -12.29 -37.41
C ASN A 209 27.05 -12.35 -38.81
N GLU A 210 26.87 -13.54 -39.38
CA GLU A 210 26.24 -13.81 -40.68
C GLU A 210 24.73 -14.14 -40.57
N TYR A 211 24.14 -14.20 -39.38
CA TYR A 211 22.70 -14.50 -39.24
C TYR A 211 21.75 -13.40 -39.76
N ASN A 212 22.27 -12.23 -40.13
CA ASN A 212 21.49 -11.18 -40.81
C ASN A 212 21.19 -11.46 -42.29
N THR A 213 21.54 -12.63 -42.84
CA THR A 213 21.28 -12.96 -44.25
C THR A 213 20.42 -14.21 -44.49
N PHE A 214 19.95 -14.92 -43.45
CA PHE A 214 19.15 -16.15 -43.64
C PHE A 214 17.63 -15.99 -43.62
N GLU A 215 17.08 -14.86 -43.15
CA GLU A 215 15.63 -14.53 -43.30
C GLU A 215 15.33 -13.63 -44.52
N HIS A 216 16.30 -13.40 -45.41
CA HIS A 216 16.12 -12.58 -46.62
C HIS A 216 16.35 -13.32 -47.95
N TYR A 217 16.40 -14.65 -47.94
CA TYR A 217 16.61 -15.46 -49.16
C TYR A 217 15.37 -16.22 -49.65
N GLN A 218 14.17 -15.85 -49.22
CA GLN A 218 12.92 -16.43 -49.73
C GLN A 218 11.87 -15.45 -50.28
N GLU A 219 12.20 -14.16 -50.46
CA GLU A 219 11.26 -13.19 -51.06
C GLU A 219 11.70 -12.59 -52.42
N ASP A 220 12.94 -12.74 -52.87
CA ASP A 220 13.38 -12.18 -54.15
C ASP A 220 13.31 -13.19 -55.30
N TYR A 221 12.10 -13.52 -55.75
CA TYR A 221 11.86 -14.02 -57.12
C TYR A 221 10.44 -13.75 -57.64
N SER A 222 9.91 -12.53 -57.49
CA SER A 222 9.01 -11.95 -58.49
C SER A 222 8.77 -10.47 -58.25
N LEU A 223 9.47 -9.59 -58.96
CA LEU A 223 8.87 -8.57 -59.83
C LEU A 223 9.99 -7.64 -60.31
N ASP A 224 10.50 -7.95 -61.50
CA ASP A 224 11.34 -7.02 -62.25
C ASP A 224 10.72 -6.85 -63.63
N LYS A 225 9.99 -5.74 -63.84
CA LYS A 225 9.89 -4.97 -65.09
C LYS A 225 8.91 -3.78 -65.02
N LYS A 226 9.53 -2.60 -64.99
CA LYS A 226 9.32 -1.41 -65.83
C LYS A 226 8.74 -0.10 -65.23
N VAL A 227 9.70 0.79 -64.98
CA VAL A 227 9.86 2.17 -65.54
C VAL A 227 9.10 3.34 -64.88
N ASN A 228 9.83 4.04 -64.00
CA ASN A 228 10.26 5.47 -64.01
C ASN A 228 9.52 6.46 -64.97
N LEU A 229 9.30 7.75 -64.66
CA LEU A 229 10.30 8.73 -64.25
C LEU A 229 9.64 10.05 -63.77
N ALA A 230 10.33 10.69 -62.83
CA ALA A 230 10.07 12.02 -62.26
C ALA A 230 10.41 13.18 -63.20
N MET A 231 10.01 14.42 -62.86
CA MET A 231 10.92 15.58 -62.72
C MET A 231 10.23 16.86 -62.20
N ASN A 232 10.56 17.20 -60.96
CA ASN A 232 11.21 18.42 -60.44
C ASN A 232 11.35 19.74 -61.26
N ARG A 233 11.36 20.85 -60.47
CA ARG A 233 12.01 22.20 -60.61
C ARG A 233 11.21 23.31 -61.31
N ASP A 234 11.25 24.60 -60.96
CA ASP A 234 12.06 25.43 -60.04
C ASP A 234 11.28 26.73 -59.66
N ALA A 235 11.83 27.51 -58.72
CA ALA A 235 11.32 28.79 -58.21
C ALA A 235 11.91 30.04 -58.91
N ASP A 236 11.32 31.19 -58.55
CA ASP A 236 11.85 32.58 -58.51
C ASP A 236 11.58 33.58 -59.67
N ASP A 237 10.66 34.52 -59.34
CA ASP A 237 10.87 35.97 -59.18
C ASP A 237 10.69 36.99 -60.36
N VAL A 238 10.24 38.19 -59.96
CA VAL A 238 10.34 39.55 -60.54
C VAL A 238 9.08 40.23 -61.16
N ASN A 239 8.86 41.44 -60.62
CA ASN A 239 7.89 42.52 -60.85
C ASN A 239 7.80 43.17 -62.26
N ARG A 240 6.70 43.94 -62.44
CA ARG A 240 6.49 45.27 -63.09
C ARG A 240 5.59 45.38 -64.35
N GLU A 241 4.46 46.08 -64.14
CA GLU A 241 3.92 47.29 -64.82
C GLU A 241 3.71 47.42 -66.36
N ASN A 242 2.52 47.98 -66.66
CA ASN A 242 2.12 48.95 -67.71
C ASN A 242 1.45 48.50 -69.05
N SER A 243 0.17 48.88 -69.16
CA SER A 243 -0.58 49.62 -70.25
C SER A 243 -0.20 49.40 -71.75
N VAL A 244 -1.11 49.30 -72.73
CA VAL A 244 -2.02 50.35 -73.30
C VAL A 244 -2.99 49.73 -74.36
N HIS A 245 -4.20 50.31 -74.44
CA HIS A 245 -5.28 50.40 -75.47
C HIS A 245 -5.21 49.75 -76.89
N LEU A 246 -6.39 49.32 -77.40
CA LEU A 246 -7.11 49.90 -78.58
C LEU A 246 -8.54 49.33 -78.83
N THR A 247 -9.57 50.18 -78.63
CA THR A 247 -10.79 50.52 -79.44
C THR A 247 -11.50 49.43 -80.34
N VAL A 248 -12.76 48.99 -80.10
CA VAL A 248 -14.14 49.51 -80.48
C VAL A 248 -14.52 49.27 -81.98
N PRO A 249 -15.78 49.01 -82.46
CA PRO A 249 -17.13 49.37 -81.93
C PRO A 249 -18.30 48.35 -82.01
N ILE A 250 -19.41 48.80 -81.41
CA ILE A 250 -20.82 48.34 -81.37
C ILE A 250 -21.55 48.65 -82.72
N PRO A 251 -22.78 48.14 -82.98
CA PRO A 251 -23.97 48.99 -82.70
C PRO A 251 -25.23 48.28 -82.15
N PHE A 252 -26.13 49.15 -81.67
CA PHE A 252 -27.40 48.99 -80.97
C PHE A 252 -28.65 48.80 -81.88
N GLY A 253 -29.77 48.41 -81.24
CA GLY A 253 -31.18 48.67 -81.60
C GLY A 253 -32.08 47.53 -81.06
N GLY A 254 -33.04 47.65 -80.13
CA GLY A 254 -34.13 48.64 -79.95
C GLY A 254 -35.20 48.41 -81.05
N GLU A 255 -36.49 48.12 -80.88
CA GLU A 255 -37.50 48.38 -79.84
C GLU A 255 -38.82 47.59 -80.16
N GLU A 256 -39.69 47.45 -79.15
CA GLU A 256 -41.18 47.45 -79.13
C GLU A 256 -42.09 46.37 -79.78
N GLN A 257 -43.16 46.06 -79.01
CA GLN A 257 -44.37 45.21 -79.25
C GLN A 257 -45.43 45.95 -80.12
N PRO A 258 -46.73 45.55 -80.23
CA PRO A 258 -47.45 44.25 -80.35
C PRO A 258 -48.42 44.25 -81.57
N LEU A 259 -49.14 43.14 -81.88
CA LEU A 259 -50.60 43.10 -82.16
C LEU A 259 -51.08 41.81 -82.89
N LEU A 260 -52.14 41.24 -82.29
CA LEU A 260 -53.27 40.43 -82.79
C LEU A 260 -53.44 40.21 -84.31
N ILE A 261 -53.87 39.00 -84.69
CA ILE A 261 -55.17 38.72 -85.37
C ILE A 261 -55.38 37.20 -85.50
N ASP A 262 -56.63 36.80 -85.26
CA ASP A 262 -57.26 35.48 -85.31
C ASP A 262 -57.25 34.79 -86.70
N ASP A 263 -57.29 33.44 -86.72
CA ASP A 263 -58.41 32.68 -87.34
C ASP A 263 -58.38 31.18 -86.92
N PRO A 264 -59.53 30.49 -86.75
CA PRO A 264 -59.64 29.20 -86.08
C PRO A 264 -59.93 28.03 -87.05
N SER A 265 -59.56 26.81 -86.66
CA SER A 265 -60.33 25.62 -87.08
C SER A 265 -60.17 24.42 -86.12
N VAL A 266 -61.24 24.23 -85.35
CA VAL A 266 -61.94 22.98 -85.02
C VAL A 266 -61.12 21.71 -84.73
N GLY A 267 -61.16 21.30 -83.45
CA GLY A 267 -60.93 19.93 -83.01
C GLY A 267 -61.35 19.73 -81.55
N ARG A 268 -62.63 19.41 -81.31
CA ARG A 268 -63.16 18.97 -80.01
C ARG A 268 -62.41 17.72 -79.51
N ALA A 269 -62.03 17.66 -78.23
CA ALA A 269 -62.70 16.80 -77.26
C ALA A 269 -62.01 16.76 -75.86
N SER A 270 -62.89 16.75 -74.86
CA SER A 270 -62.73 16.17 -73.51
C SER A 270 -61.93 16.95 -72.46
N ARG A 271 -62.72 17.49 -71.50
CA ARG A 271 -62.29 17.74 -70.12
C ARG A 271 -61.94 16.39 -69.48
N TYR A 272 -60.71 16.26 -68.98
CA TYR A 272 -60.39 15.30 -67.92
C TYR A 272 -59.99 16.06 -66.67
N ARG A 273 -60.71 15.81 -65.58
CA ARG A 273 -60.31 16.19 -64.22
C ARG A 273 -58.97 15.50 -63.93
N SER A 274 -57.90 16.26 -63.70
CA SER A 274 -56.65 15.70 -63.19
C SER A 274 -56.62 15.77 -61.67
N ASN A 275 -56.49 14.58 -61.09
CA ASN A 275 -56.44 14.27 -59.67
C ASN A 275 -55.24 14.96 -58.98
N THR A 276 -55.40 15.37 -57.71
CA THR A 276 -54.31 15.89 -56.85
C THR A 276 -53.08 14.98 -56.81
N VAL A 277 -53.26 13.69 -57.09
CA VAL A 277 -52.18 12.70 -57.22
C VAL A 277 -51.29 12.96 -58.44
N SER A 278 -51.80 13.45 -59.57
CA SER A 278 -50.97 13.78 -60.74
C SER A 278 -50.14 15.05 -60.52
N SER A 279 -50.55 15.96 -59.63
CA SER A 279 -49.77 17.13 -59.22
C SER A 279 -48.62 16.75 -58.28
N ILE A 280 -48.80 15.75 -57.42
CA ILE A 280 -47.73 15.23 -56.56
C ILE A 280 -46.77 14.36 -57.38
N VAL A 281 -47.28 13.57 -58.32
CA VAL A 281 -46.44 12.77 -59.23
C VAL A 281 -45.71 13.66 -60.24
N SER A 282 -46.34 14.70 -60.80
CA SER A 282 -45.61 15.66 -61.65
C SER A 282 -44.65 16.52 -60.84
N GLY A 283 -44.98 16.89 -59.59
CA GLY A 283 -44.04 17.54 -58.68
C GLY A 283 -42.85 16.64 -58.34
N TYR A 284 -43.09 15.35 -58.11
CA TYR A 284 -42.04 14.35 -57.86
C TYR A 284 -41.20 14.07 -59.10
N GLU A 285 -41.79 14.01 -60.29
CA GLU A 285 -41.06 13.82 -61.54
C GLU A 285 -40.28 15.07 -61.95
N ILE A 286 -40.84 16.28 -61.80
CA ILE A 286 -40.14 17.56 -62.02
C ILE A 286 -38.99 17.72 -61.03
N VAL A 287 -39.22 17.39 -59.74
CA VAL A 287 -38.15 17.34 -58.75
C VAL A 287 -37.14 16.30 -59.21
N LYS A 288 -37.49 15.05 -59.49
CA LYS A 288 -36.53 14.01 -59.94
C LYS A 288 -35.73 14.40 -61.20
N GLU A 289 -36.31 15.15 -62.12
CA GLU A 289 -35.70 15.63 -63.36
C GLU A 289 -34.77 16.84 -63.14
N HIS A 290 -35.04 17.68 -62.13
CA HIS A 290 -34.24 18.85 -61.76
C HIS A 290 -33.47 18.69 -60.43
N PHE A 291 -33.58 17.54 -59.76
CA PHE A 291 -32.99 17.23 -58.47
C PHE A 291 -31.54 16.90 -58.69
N ASP A 292 -30.75 17.95 -58.77
CA ASP A 292 -29.32 17.87 -58.67
C ASP A 292 -28.96 17.37 -57.28
N LYS A 293 -28.76 16.05 -57.17
CA LYS A 293 -28.37 15.35 -55.95
C LYS A 293 -27.16 16.01 -55.28
N LYS A 294 -26.26 16.62 -56.05
CA LYS A 294 -25.11 17.34 -55.52
C LYS A 294 -25.55 18.64 -54.86
N LYS A 295 -26.40 19.45 -55.51
CA LYS A 295 -26.94 20.69 -54.91
C LYS A 295 -27.78 20.44 -53.67
N PHE A 296 -28.62 19.40 -53.66
CA PHE A 296 -29.38 19.02 -52.48
C PHE A 296 -28.46 18.59 -51.34
N PHE A 297 -27.42 17.81 -51.63
CA PHE A 297 -26.42 17.42 -50.64
C PHE A 297 -25.62 18.63 -50.12
N TYR A 298 -25.24 19.57 -50.98
CA TYR A 298 -24.59 20.82 -50.56
C TYR A 298 -25.51 21.68 -49.68
N LEU A 299 -26.80 21.73 -49.98
CA LEU A 299 -27.78 22.51 -49.20
C LEU A 299 -28.07 21.83 -47.84
N LEU A 300 -28.13 20.50 -47.81
CA LEU A 300 -28.19 19.73 -46.57
C LEU A 300 -26.93 19.96 -45.72
N LEU A 301 -25.74 19.85 -46.33
CA LEU A 301 -24.47 20.08 -45.65
C LEU A 301 -24.35 21.52 -45.14
N ALA A 302 -24.78 22.52 -45.92
CA ALA A 302 -24.83 23.92 -45.51
C ALA A 302 -25.82 24.13 -44.35
N SER A 303 -27.01 23.52 -44.39
CA SER A 303 -28.00 23.60 -43.32
C SER A 303 -27.50 22.94 -42.03
N ILE A 304 -26.87 21.77 -42.13
CA ILE A 304 -26.19 21.11 -41.00
C ILE A 304 -25.06 21.99 -40.49
N THR A 305 -24.27 22.63 -41.36
CA THR A 305 -23.18 23.52 -40.97
C THR A 305 -23.70 24.74 -40.22
N VAL A 306 -24.76 25.39 -40.70
CA VAL A 306 -25.43 26.53 -40.04
C VAL A 306 -26.04 26.10 -38.71
N TYR A 307 -26.70 24.94 -38.67
CA TYR A 307 -27.27 24.39 -37.44
C TYR A 307 -26.18 24.06 -36.40
N CYS A 308 -25.09 23.43 -36.82
CA CYS A 308 -23.93 23.12 -35.98
C CYS A 308 -23.22 24.40 -35.51
N THR A 309 -23.09 25.44 -36.35
CA THR A 309 -22.51 26.72 -35.92
C THR A 309 -23.43 27.47 -34.97
N PHE A 310 -24.74 27.41 -35.16
CA PHE A 310 -25.72 27.94 -34.22
C PHE A 310 -25.66 27.21 -32.87
N LEU A 311 -25.70 25.88 -32.87
CA LEU A 311 -25.51 25.09 -31.65
C LEU A 311 -24.17 25.35 -30.98
N ALA A 312 -23.08 25.50 -31.74
CA ALA A 312 -21.78 25.82 -31.20
C ALA A 312 -21.77 27.22 -30.56
N ALA A 313 -22.33 28.24 -31.23
CA ALA A 313 -22.38 29.62 -30.75
C ALA A 313 -23.20 29.77 -29.45
N PHE A 314 -24.27 28.98 -29.30
CA PHE A 314 -25.14 28.98 -28.12
C PHE A 314 -24.85 27.84 -27.12
N ALA A 315 -23.82 27.03 -27.36
CA ALA A 315 -23.41 26.00 -26.40
C ALA A 315 -22.94 26.68 -25.10
N PRO A 316 -23.42 26.23 -23.92
CA PRO A 316 -23.01 26.81 -22.66
C PRO A 316 -21.49 26.65 -22.50
N ARG A 317 -20.81 27.72 -22.08
CA ARG A 317 -19.41 27.64 -21.69
C ARG A 317 -19.33 26.84 -20.39
N THR A 318 -18.47 25.84 -20.37
CA THR A 318 -18.29 24.98 -19.22
C THR A 318 -16.82 24.63 -19.04
N SER A 319 -16.41 24.47 -17.79
CA SER A 319 -15.11 23.93 -17.42
C SER A 319 -15.08 22.40 -17.53
N LEU A 320 -13.87 21.83 -17.58
CA LEU A 320 -13.71 20.38 -17.61
C LEU A 320 -14.32 19.74 -16.35
N VAL A 321 -14.11 20.37 -15.19
CA VAL A 321 -14.68 19.96 -13.90
C VAL A 321 -16.19 19.86 -13.96
N ARG A 322 -16.85 20.90 -14.48
CA ARG A 322 -18.32 20.96 -14.57
C ARG A 322 -18.86 19.90 -15.50
N ASP A 323 -18.18 19.63 -16.62
CA ASP A 323 -18.55 18.59 -17.56
C ASP A 323 -18.44 17.20 -16.93
N ILE A 324 -17.34 16.89 -16.22
CA ILE A 324 -17.18 15.60 -15.54
C ILE A 324 -18.30 15.38 -14.52
N ARG A 325 -18.62 16.38 -13.69
CA ARG A 325 -19.73 16.28 -12.73
C ARG A 325 -21.09 16.09 -13.42
N ARG A 326 -21.35 16.84 -14.50
CA ARG A 326 -22.60 16.76 -15.27
C ARG A 326 -22.79 15.40 -15.93
N ILE A 327 -21.74 14.85 -16.54
CA ILE A 327 -21.75 13.52 -17.18
C ILE A 327 -22.04 12.43 -16.14
N ASN A 328 -21.51 12.59 -14.93
CA ASN A 328 -21.71 11.66 -13.81
C ASN A 328 -22.97 11.95 -12.98
N SER A 329 -23.87 12.82 -13.47
CA SER A 329 -25.13 13.19 -12.79
C SER A 329 -24.97 13.73 -11.36
N SER A 330 -23.80 14.25 -10.99
CA SER A 330 -23.58 14.91 -9.69
C SER A 330 -24.20 16.30 -9.73
N LYS A 331 -25.27 16.51 -8.96
CA LYS A 331 -26.02 17.78 -8.93
C LYS A 331 -25.55 18.76 -7.88
N ILE A 332 -24.84 18.28 -6.84
CA ILE A 332 -24.42 19.10 -5.69
C ILE A 332 -23.05 19.74 -5.98
N THR A 333 -22.91 21.02 -5.62
CA THR A 333 -21.65 21.76 -5.69
C THR A 333 -20.74 21.48 -4.49
N GLU A 334 -19.43 21.70 -4.62
CA GLU A 334 -18.47 21.53 -3.52
C GLU A 334 -18.86 22.32 -2.25
N ALA A 335 -19.32 23.57 -2.42
CA ALA A 335 -19.75 24.40 -1.29
C ALA A 335 -21.00 23.85 -0.59
N GLU A 336 -21.95 23.29 -1.35
CA GLU A 336 -23.12 22.64 -0.77
C GLU A 336 -22.75 21.35 -0.05
N VAL A 337 -21.78 20.58 -0.55
CA VAL A 337 -21.26 19.38 0.13
C VAL A 337 -20.72 19.75 1.52
N TYR A 338 -19.82 20.73 1.61
CA TYR A 338 -19.28 21.16 2.91
C TYR A 338 -20.38 21.71 3.84
N ARG A 339 -21.29 22.53 3.32
CA ARG A 339 -22.39 23.10 4.11
C ARG A 339 -23.33 22.02 4.65
N ILE A 340 -23.72 21.05 3.81
CA ILE A 340 -24.59 19.94 4.21
C ILE A 340 -23.91 19.11 5.29
N PHE A 341 -22.64 18.77 5.10
CA PHE A 341 -21.87 18.01 6.06
C PHE A 341 -21.79 18.75 7.40
N LEU A 342 -21.34 20.00 7.42
CA LEU A 342 -21.21 20.80 8.63
C LEU A 342 -22.54 20.98 9.36
N ASN A 343 -23.63 21.32 8.65
CA ASN A 343 -24.95 21.44 9.25
C ASN A 343 -25.37 20.12 9.92
N THR A 344 -25.12 18.98 9.28
CA THR A 344 -25.43 17.65 9.82
C THR A 344 -24.67 17.38 11.12
N MET A 345 -23.40 17.79 11.21
CA MET A 345 -22.55 17.60 12.39
C MET A 345 -22.90 18.58 13.52
N HIS A 346 -23.50 19.73 13.21
CA HIS A 346 -23.95 20.71 14.21
C HIS A 346 -25.36 20.42 14.75
N GLU A 347 -26.24 19.80 13.97
CA GLU A 347 -27.62 19.49 14.37
C GLU A 347 -27.71 18.40 15.46
N TYR A 348 -26.83 17.40 15.40
CA TYR A 348 -26.85 16.24 16.30
C TYR A 348 -25.45 15.68 16.52
N ASN A 349 -25.16 15.21 17.73
CA ASN A 349 -23.94 14.52 18.10
C ASN A 349 -24.29 13.17 18.76
N GLY A 350 -24.02 12.07 18.04
CA GLY A 350 -24.29 10.71 18.53
C GLY A 350 -23.09 10.04 19.23
N ALA A 351 -21.94 10.72 19.34
CA ALA A 351 -20.70 10.12 19.85
C ALA A 351 -20.87 9.51 21.25
N GLN A 352 -21.63 10.16 22.13
CA GLN A 352 -21.92 9.63 23.47
C GLN A 352 -22.60 8.25 23.44
N ASN A 353 -23.61 8.10 22.59
CA ASN A 353 -24.33 6.84 22.48
C ASN A 353 -23.43 5.76 21.87
N HIS A 354 -22.61 6.12 20.88
CA HIS A 354 -21.65 5.18 20.32
C HIS A 354 -20.62 4.71 21.34
N LEU A 355 -20.00 5.63 22.09
CA LEU A 355 -18.98 5.30 23.07
C LEU A 355 -19.52 4.42 24.20
N ARG A 356 -20.69 4.75 24.75
CA ARG A 356 -21.34 3.93 25.79
C ARG A 356 -21.66 2.52 25.30
N ASN A 357 -22.17 2.38 24.08
CA ASN A 357 -22.50 1.05 23.52
C ASN A 357 -21.26 0.20 23.23
N TYR A 358 -20.13 0.78 22.85
CA TYR A 358 -18.90 -0.01 22.77
C TYR A 358 -18.44 -0.40 24.18
N THR A 359 -18.27 0.57 25.07
CA THR A 359 -17.57 0.38 26.35
C THR A 359 -18.34 -0.37 27.45
N HIS A 360 -19.64 -0.63 27.29
CA HIS A 360 -20.45 -1.25 28.36
C HIS A 360 -20.15 -2.73 28.62
N GLN A 361 -19.46 -3.42 27.71
CA GLN A 361 -19.15 -4.85 27.80
C GLN A 361 -17.69 -5.12 27.44
N GLU A 362 -17.22 -6.31 27.81
CA GLU A 362 -15.94 -6.82 27.34
C GLU A 362 -15.97 -6.98 25.81
N HIS A 363 -14.96 -6.46 25.12
CA HIS A 363 -14.86 -6.58 23.68
C HIS A 363 -13.41 -6.69 23.20
N SER A 364 -12.75 -7.74 23.65
CA SER A 364 -11.48 -8.18 23.08
C SER A 364 -11.62 -8.55 21.61
N ILE A 365 -10.46 -8.79 21.00
CA ILE A 365 -10.32 -9.32 19.65
C ILE A 365 -11.36 -10.40 19.31
N GLY A 366 -12.03 -10.26 18.16
CA GLY A 366 -13.07 -11.20 17.71
C GLY A 366 -14.40 -11.06 18.45
N SER A 367 -14.62 -9.99 19.22
CA SER A 367 -15.90 -9.74 19.91
C SER A 367 -17.05 -9.57 18.92
N ARG A 368 -18.09 -10.38 19.12
CA ARG A 368 -19.28 -10.41 18.29
C ARG A 368 -20.21 -9.21 18.56
N ASN A 369 -20.32 -8.78 19.81
CA ASN A 369 -21.25 -7.70 20.18
C ASN A 369 -20.82 -6.36 19.58
N SER A 370 -19.53 -6.05 19.65
CA SER A 370 -19.00 -4.82 19.04
C SER A 370 -19.11 -4.87 17.51
N LEU A 371 -18.86 -6.04 16.89
CA LEU A 371 -19.03 -6.27 15.45
C LEU A 371 -20.48 -6.02 15.01
N GLU A 372 -21.44 -6.68 15.64
CA GLU A 372 -22.87 -6.55 15.32
C GLU A 372 -23.34 -5.11 15.49
N TYR A 373 -22.92 -4.43 16.56
CA TYR A 373 -23.24 -3.01 16.75
C TYR A 373 -22.70 -2.13 15.62
N THR A 374 -21.43 -2.30 15.22
CA THR A 374 -20.84 -1.50 14.12
C THR A 374 -21.60 -1.72 12.81
N VAL A 375 -21.90 -2.98 12.45
CA VAL A 375 -22.66 -3.33 11.25
C VAL A 375 -24.04 -2.71 11.28
N ASP A 376 -24.78 -2.90 12.38
CA ASP A 376 -26.14 -2.36 12.56
C ASP A 376 -26.19 -0.84 12.41
N GLN A 377 -25.21 -0.11 12.96
CA GLN A 377 -25.18 1.35 12.85
C GLN A 377 -24.92 1.79 11.40
N LEU A 378 -24.01 1.13 10.68
CA LEU A 378 -23.71 1.45 9.29
C LEU A 378 -24.89 1.10 8.35
N GLU A 379 -25.57 -0.02 8.58
CA GLU A 379 -26.77 -0.40 7.82
C GLU A 379 -27.93 0.58 8.07
N LYS A 380 -28.15 1.04 9.31
CA LYS A 380 -29.14 2.09 9.63
C LYS A 380 -28.85 3.40 8.90
N MET A 381 -27.58 3.67 8.61
CA MET A 381 -27.16 4.84 7.82
C MET A 381 -27.34 4.61 6.31
N GLY A 382 -27.72 3.42 5.86
CA GLY A 382 -27.95 3.07 4.45
C GLY A 382 -26.69 2.64 3.71
N PHE A 383 -25.63 2.25 4.42
CA PHE A 383 -24.46 1.61 3.83
C PHE A 383 -24.66 0.10 3.70
N GLU A 384 -23.83 -0.53 2.87
CA GLU A 384 -23.75 -1.98 2.71
C GLU A 384 -22.36 -2.45 3.19
N PRO A 385 -22.21 -2.79 4.49
CA PRO A 385 -20.91 -3.20 5.03
C PRO A 385 -20.46 -4.56 4.50
N LYS A 386 -19.22 -4.64 4.01
CA LYS A 386 -18.55 -5.88 3.63
C LYS A 386 -17.78 -6.41 4.83
N LEU A 387 -18.00 -7.67 5.19
CA LEU A 387 -17.29 -8.33 6.28
C LEU A 387 -16.11 -9.12 5.73
N GLU A 388 -14.91 -8.79 6.19
CA GLU A 388 -13.67 -9.48 5.82
C GLU A 388 -13.11 -10.23 7.01
N LYS A 389 -12.98 -11.55 6.85
CA LYS A 389 -12.58 -12.46 7.91
C LYS A 389 -11.13 -12.87 7.76
N TYR A 390 -10.42 -12.87 8.88
CA TYR A 390 -9.07 -13.39 9.01
C TYR A 390 -8.98 -14.26 10.25
N TYR A 391 -7.95 -15.11 10.28
CA TYR A 391 -7.73 -16.11 11.31
C TYR A 391 -6.32 -16.00 11.85
N PRO A 392 -5.93 -14.89 12.52
CA PRO A 392 -4.59 -14.75 13.07
C PRO A 392 -4.31 -15.71 14.23
N TRP A 393 -3.04 -15.99 14.48
CA TRP A 393 -2.58 -16.67 15.69
C TRP A 393 -2.48 -15.69 16.86
N VAL A 394 -3.24 -15.93 17.93
CA VAL A 394 -3.42 -14.99 19.05
C VAL A 394 -3.50 -15.75 20.38
N ASN A 395 -3.28 -15.04 21.49
CA ASN A 395 -3.36 -15.61 22.84
C ASN A 395 -4.67 -15.23 23.55
N LYS A 396 -5.11 -16.10 24.46
CA LYS A 396 -6.09 -15.78 25.51
C LYS A 396 -5.45 -16.01 26.88
N PRO A 397 -5.55 -15.07 27.83
CA PRO A 397 -4.97 -15.25 29.15
C PRO A 397 -5.71 -16.36 29.92
N VAL A 398 -4.97 -17.31 30.47
CA VAL A 398 -5.51 -18.39 31.33
C VAL A 398 -5.20 -18.08 32.79
N HIS A 399 -3.93 -17.83 33.10
CA HIS A 399 -3.50 -17.51 34.45
C HIS A 399 -2.26 -16.60 34.43
N THR A 400 -2.30 -15.56 35.26
CA THR A 400 -1.14 -14.74 35.60
C THR A 400 -1.04 -14.63 37.12
N GLY A 401 0.19 -14.67 37.63
CA GLY A 401 0.43 -14.65 39.07
C GLY A 401 1.84 -14.18 39.42
N VAL A 402 1.94 -13.43 40.51
CA VAL A 402 3.20 -13.00 41.11
C VAL A 402 3.11 -13.21 42.62
N THR A 403 4.04 -14.00 43.16
CA THR A 403 4.10 -14.31 44.59
C THR A 403 5.50 -14.00 45.12
N LEU A 404 5.58 -13.24 46.22
CA LEU A 404 6.83 -12.92 46.90
C LEU A 404 7.09 -13.94 48.02
N TYR A 405 8.30 -14.49 48.01
CA TYR A 405 8.80 -15.43 49.02
C TYR A 405 9.89 -14.79 49.85
N ARG A 406 9.88 -15.05 51.17
CA ARG A 406 10.99 -14.78 52.09
C ARG A 406 11.35 -16.06 52.84
N LYS A 407 12.54 -16.60 52.61
CA LYS A 407 13.03 -17.86 53.20
C LYS A 407 11.99 -18.99 53.08
N ASP A 408 11.48 -19.17 51.85
CA ASP A 408 10.44 -20.14 51.48
C ASP A 408 9.03 -19.90 52.04
N GLU A 409 8.80 -18.82 52.80
CA GLU A 409 7.45 -18.41 53.24
C GLU A 409 6.84 -17.39 52.27
N ILE A 410 5.56 -17.58 51.93
CA ILE A 410 4.81 -16.61 51.12
C ILE A 410 4.52 -15.37 51.97
N THR A 411 5.03 -14.22 51.57
CA THR A 411 4.82 -12.94 52.27
C THR A 411 3.83 -12.03 51.56
N PHE A 412 3.68 -12.18 50.25
CA PHE A 412 2.72 -11.41 49.44
C PHE A 412 2.32 -12.20 48.19
N GLU A 413 1.04 -12.08 47.80
CA GLU A 413 0.50 -12.65 46.58
C GLU A 413 -0.31 -11.56 45.86
N ALA A 414 0.06 -11.26 44.62
CA ALA A 414 -0.61 -10.26 43.81
C ALA A 414 -1.96 -10.77 43.32
N THR A 415 -2.97 -9.90 43.33
CA THR A 415 -4.30 -10.24 42.82
C THR A 415 -4.34 -10.24 41.29
N MET A 416 -3.43 -9.50 40.64
CA MET A 416 -3.37 -9.34 39.18
C MET A 416 -4.67 -8.77 38.59
N MET A 417 -5.41 -7.97 39.36
CA MET A 417 -6.71 -7.41 38.97
C MET A 417 -6.89 -6.00 39.56
N GLU A 418 -7.45 -5.09 38.77
CA GLU A 418 -7.80 -3.74 39.24
C GLU A 418 -9.01 -3.73 40.17
N ASP A 419 -9.13 -2.69 41.00
CA ASP A 419 -10.26 -2.51 41.90
C ASP A 419 -11.54 -2.11 41.15
N CYS A 420 -12.69 -2.57 41.64
CA CYS A 420 -13.99 -2.08 41.20
C CYS A 420 -14.28 -0.69 41.81
N VAL A 421 -14.62 0.27 40.97
CA VAL A 421 -15.02 1.62 41.36
C VAL A 421 -16.54 1.76 41.29
N GLN A 422 -17.20 1.97 42.42
CA GLN A 422 -18.66 1.95 42.54
C GLN A 422 -19.39 2.93 41.59
N ASN A 423 -18.82 4.11 41.35
CA ASN A 423 -19.38 5.14 40.47
C ASN A 423 -19.01 4.96 38.99
N ASP A 424 -18.24 3.91 38.67
CA ASP A 424 -17.88 3.50 37.31
C ASP A 424 -18.26 2.02 37.12
N PRO A 425 -19.50 1.73 36.68
CA PRO A 425 -19.97 0.37 36.47
C PRO A 425 -19.11 -0.46 35.53
N THR A 426 -18.43 0.19 34.57
CA THR A 426 -17.56 -0.46 33.58
C THR A 426 -16.38 -1.13 34.27
N SER A 427 -15.75 -0.44 35.22
CA SER A 427 -14.64 -0.96 36.04
C SER A 427 -15.03 -2.17 36.92
N CYS A 428 -16.33 -2.33 37.20
CA CYS A 428 -16.87 -3.37 38.07
C CYS A 428 -17.42 -4.59 37.32
N SER A 429 -17.26 -4.66 36.00
CA SER A 429 -17.76 -5.78 35.20
C SER A 429 -17.21 -7.13 35.67
N GLU A 430 -18.07 -8.15 35.69
CA GLU A 430 -17.67 -9.52 36.03
C GLU A 430 -16.74 -10.16 34.99
N ASN A 431 -16.76 -9.63 33.75
CA ASN A 431 -15.93 -10.12 32.63
C ASN A 431 -14.56 -9.43 32.56
N ARG A 432 -14.15 -8.71 33.59
CA ARG A 432 -12.84 -8.05 33.64
C ARG A 432 -11.70 -9.09 33.60
N ILE A 433 -10.68 -8.78 32.80
CA ILE A 433 -9.56 -9.70 32.52
C ILE A 433 -8.42 -9.39 33.50
N ARG A 434 -7.64 -10.40 33.92
CA ARG A 434 -6.43 -10.16 34.74
C ARG A 434 -5.38 -9.35 33.98
N GLY A 435 -4.38 -8.82 34.67
CA GLY A 435 -3.18 -8.25 34.05
C GLY A 435 -2.43 -9.31 33.25
N TYR A 436 -2.19 -9.05 31.95
CA TYR A 436 -1.41 -9.93 31.07
C TYR A 436 -0.76 -9.12 29.94
N HIS A 437 0.25 -9.71 29.31
CA HIS A 437 0.81 -9.22 28.06
C HIS A 437 0.43 -10.15 26.91
N ALA A 438 -0.06 -9.62 25.78
CA ALA A 438 -0.21 -10.43 24.58
C ALA A 438 1.15 -10.84 24.01
N TYR A 439 1.21 -12.05 23.46
CA TYR A 439 2.43 -12.65 22.91
C TYR A 439 3.56 -12.94 23.92
N SER A 440 3.27 -12.92 25.22
CA SER A 440 4.21 -13.33 26.25
C SER A 440 4.34 -14.85 26.35
N SER A 441 5.56 -15.37 26.49
CA SER A 441 5.83 -16.81 26.57
C SER A 441 5.22 -17.45 27.82
N ASN A 442 4.73 -18.68 27.71
CA ASN A 442 4.25 -19.42 28.87
C ASN A 442 5.42 -19.88 29.73
N GLY A 443 5.31 -19.75 31.05
CA GLY A 443 6.38 -20.13 31.95
C GLY A 443 6.06 -19.93 33.42
N LYS A 444 6.79 -20.67 34.25
CA LYS A 444 6.78 -20.55 35.70
C LYS A 444 8.22 -20.42 36.18
N VAL A 445 8.57 -19.26 36.72
CA VAL A 445 9.94 -18.90 37.07
C VAL A 445 9.98 -18.46 38.53
N ARG A 446 10.86 -19.07 39.32
CA ARG A 446 11.14 -18.63 40.68
C ARG A 446 12.60 -18.20 40.76
N ALA A 447 12.85 -16.94 41.06
CA ALA A 447 14.20 -16.39 41.13
C ALA A 447 14.26 -15.13 42.00
N GLN A 448 15.48 -14.73 42.37
CA GLN A 448 15.77 -13.36 42.78
C GLN A 448 15.43 -12.39 41.64
N TYR A 449 15.29 -11.11 41.99
CA TYR A 449 14.85 -10.09 41.03
C TYR A 449 15.66 -8.81 41.14
N VAL A 450 15.64 -8.04 40.06
CA VAL A 450 16.39 -6.79 39.90
C VAL A 450 15.46 -5.73 39.30
N PHE A 451 15.60 -4.49 39.72
CA PHE A 451 14.93 -3.34 39.12
C PHE A 451 15.81 -2.72 38.03
N CYS A 452 15.33 -2.76 36.79
CA CYS A 452 16.07 -2.37 35.59
C CYS A 452 15.64 -1.03 34.99
N ASN A 453 15.11 -0.13 35.82
CA ASN A 453 14.65 1.19 35.39
C ASN A 453 13.64 1.09 34.22
N TYR A 454 13.86 1.75 33.08
CA TYR A 454 12.97 1.66 31.90
C TYR A 454 13.36 0.52 30.95
N GLY A 455 14.40 -0.26 31.27
CA GLY A 455 14.85 -1.40 30.45
C GLY A 455 15.50 -0.98 29.13
N THR A 456 16.03 0.25 29.06
CA THR A 456 16.82 0.69 27.90
C THR A 456 18.17 -0.01 27.86
N LEU A 457 18.82 -0.04 26.69
CA LEU A 457 20.18 -0.55 26.58
C LEU A 457 21.14 0.19 27.53
N SER A 458 20.99 1.52 27.66
CA SER A 458 21.77 2.33 28.60
C SER A 458 21.53 1.95 30.07
N ASP A 459 20.31 1.58 30.44
CA ASP A 459 19.99 1.12 31.80
C ASP A 459 20.72 -0.18 32.11
N TYR A 460 20.65 -1.16 31.21
CA TYR A 460 21.36 -2.44 31.37
C TYR A 460 22.87 -2.26 31.43
N LEU A 461 23.45 -1.42 30.56
CA LEU A 461 24.89 -1.13 30.60
C LEU A 461 25.31 -0.53 31.94
N LYS A 462 24.53 0.40 32.51
CA LYS A 462 24.82 0.98 33.83
C LYS A 462 24.76 -0.06 34.95
N LEU A 463 23.85 -1.03 34.90
CA LEU A 463 23.78 -2.12 35.86
C LEU A 463 25.04 -2.99 35.80
N LEU A 464 25.46 -3.36 34.59
CA LEU A 464 26.68 -4.14 34.36
C LEU A 464 27.94 -3.39 34.82
N GLU A 465 28.06 -2.10 34.49
CA GLU A 465 29.18 -1.25 34.93
C GLU A 465 29.24 -1.12 36.45
N ALA A 466 28.08 -1.09 37.12
CA ALA A 466 27.99 -1.08 38.57
C ALA A 466 28.20 -2.46 39.23
N GLY A 467 28.42 -3.51 38.42
CA GLY A 467 28.61 -4.88 38.91
C GLY A 467 27.36 -5.50 39.54
N VAL A 468 26.16 -5.03 39.16
CA VAL A 468 24.89 -5.60 39.61
C VAL A 468 24.67 -6.94 38.90
N ASP A 469 24.43 -8.00 39.66
CA ASP A 469 24.09 -9.32 39.12
C ASP A 469 22.65 -9.35 38.61
N ILE A 470 22.49 -9.51 37.30
CA ILE A 470 21.20 -9.46 36.59
C ILE A 470 20.85 -10.78 35.89
N GLU A 471 21.84 -11.62 35.57
CA GLU A 471 21.62 -12.85 34.80
C GLU A 471 20.83 -13.87 35.63
N ASP A 472 19.93 -14.61 34.97
CA ASP A 472 19.02 -15.59 35.58
C ASP A 472 18.08 -15.01 36.66
N LYS A 473 17.82 -13.69 36.63
CA LYS A 473 16.90 -13.01 37.54
C LYS A 473 15.60 -12.62 36.86
N ILE A 474 14.57 -12.30 37.66
CA ILE A 474 13.38 -11.63 37.16
C ILE A 474 13.66 -10.13 37.08
N HIS A 475 13.46 -9.53 35.90
CA HIS A 475 13.67 -8.10 35.68
C HIS A 475 12.37 -7.33 35.90
N ILE A 476 12.38 -6.35 36.79
CA ILE A 476 11.27 -5.43 37.01
C ILE A 476 11.56 -4.13 36.24
N ILE A 477 10.66 -3.76 35.33
CA ILE A 477 10.86 -2.69 34.37
C ILE A 477 9.68 -1.71 34.41
N ARG A 478 9.97 -0.41 34.48
CA ARG A 478 8.97 0.64 34.35
C ARG A 478 8.44 0.70 32.92
N ILE A 479 7.14 0.89 32.76
CA ILE A 479 6.52 1.26 31.49
C ILE A 479 6.96 2.69 31.13
N GLY A 480 6.99 3.03 29.84
CA GLY A 480 7.45 4.33 29.34
C GLY A 480 8.88 4.31 28.77
N SER A 481 9.32 5.43 28.19
CA SER A 481 10.59 5.64 27.47
C SER A 481 10.83 4.79 26.21
N ILE A 482 10.49 3.50 26.22
CA ILE A 482 10.60 2.57 25.07
C ILE A 482 9.37 1.66 24.95
N ALA A 483 9.12 1.14 23.75
CA ALA A 483 8.05 0.20 23.45
C ALA A 483 8.11 -1.08 24.31
N GLN A 484 6.95 -1.65 24.65
CA GLN A 484 6.88 -2.80 25.57
C GLN A 484 7.63 -4.03 25.02
N GLY A 485 7.47 -4.34 23.72
CA GLY A 485 8.22 -5.44 23.10
C GLY A 485 9.74 -5.25 23.13
N LEU A 486 10.22 -4.00 23.03
CA LEU A 486 11.66 -3.69 23.14
C LEU A 486 12.20 -3.89 24.56
N LYS A 487 11.40 -3.62 25.60
CA LYS A 487 11.77 -3.91 27.00
C LYS A 487 12.09 -5.39 27.18
N LEU A 488 11.22 -6.26 26.63
CA LEU A 488 11.42 -7.70 26.71
C LEU A 488 12.60 -8.16 25.88
N ARG A 489 12.73 -7.67 24.63
CA ARG A 489 13.89 -7.98 23.78
C ARG A 489 15.20 -7.66 24.49
N ASN A 490 15.29 -6.48 25.12
CA ASN A 490 16.48 -6.08 25.87
C ASN A 490 16.66 -6.96 27.11
N ALA A 491 15.60 -7.23 27.89
CA ALA A 491 15.68 -8.11 29.06
C ALA A 491 16.21 -9.51 28.70
N GLU A 492 15.72 -10.09 27.60
CA GLU A 492 16.21 -11.37 27.08
C GLU A 492 17.68 -11.32 26.69
N LEU A 493 18.09 -10.27 26.00
CA LEU A 493 19.49 -10.07 25.60
C LEU A 493 20.44 -10.03 26.81
N TYR A 494 19.97 -9.52 27.95
CA TYR A 494 20.72 -9.40 29.19
C TYR A 494 20.42 -10.51 30.22
N GLY A 495 19.87 -11.64 29.77
CA GLY A 495 19.79 -12.86 30.58
C GLY A 495 18.62 -12.92 31.58
N ALA A 496 17.56 -12.14 31.38
CA ALA A 496 16.37 -12.22 32.23
C ALA A 496 15.70 -13.60 32.13
N SER A 497 15.29 -14.16 33.26
CA SER A 497 14.45 -15.37 33.30
C SER A 497 12.95 -15.06 33.19
N GLY A 498 12.55 -13.83 33.48
CA GLY A 498 11.17 -13.35 33.34
C GLY A 498 11.09 -11.85 33.57
N VAL A 499 9.98 -11.22 33.15
CA VAL A 499 9.83 -9.75 33.23
C VAL A 499 8.54 -9.35 33.91
N ILE A 500 8.63 -8.40 34.84
CA ILE A 500 7.47 -7.71 35.40
C ILE A 500 7.50 -6.27 34.92
N THR A 501 6.40 -5.79 34.36
CA THR A 501 6.25 -4.36 34.01
C THR A 501 5.31 -3.67 34.98
N TYR A 502 5.51 -2.38 35.22
CA TYR A 502 4.54 -1.55 35.96
C TYR A 502 4.62 -0.09 35.51
N THR A 503 3.51 0.65 35.63
CA THR A 503 3.48 2.09 35.37
C THR A 503 3.84 2.84 36.66
N ASP A 504 4.92 3.62 36.64
CA ASP A 504 5.33 4.43 37.78
C ASP A 504 4.55 5.76 37.78
N PRO A 505 3.91 6.18 38.88
CA PRO A 505 3.14 7.43 38.89
C PRO A 505 3.99 8.67 38.58
N GLN A 506 5.33 8.59 38.68
CA GLN A 506 6.22 9.66 38.23
C GLN A 506 5.99 10.02 36.75
N ASP A 507 5.68 9.03 35.91
CA ASP A 507 5.55 9.21 34.47
C ASP A 507 4.27 9.98 34.08
N ASP A 508 3.33 10.15 35.02
CA ASP A 508 2.13 10.98 34.87
C ASP A 508 2.42 12.49 35.03
N GLY A 509 3.67 12.86 35.26
CA GLY A 509 4.13 14.25 35.30
C GLY A 509 3.62 15.01 36.52
N LYS A 510 2.81 16.05 36.31
CA LYS A 510 2.34 16.92 37.40
C LYS A 510 1.15 16.34 38.14
N ILE A 511 0.33 15.52 37.49
CA ILE A 511 -0.97 15.08 38.01
C ILE A 511 -0.81 13.74 38.73
N THR A 512 -0.20 13.79 39.92
CA THR A 512 0.07 12.60 40.75
C THR A 512 -0.46 12.76 42.16
N ALA A 513 -0.65 11.64 42.87
CA ALA A 513 -1.06 11.64 44.27
C ALA A 513 -0.05 12.37 45.17
N LYS A 514 1.26 12.22 44.91
CA LYS A 514 2.33 12.92 45.64
C LYS A 514 2.27 14.44 45.47
N ASN A 515 1.82 14.90 44.32
CA ASN A 515 1.61 16.34 44.04
C ASN A 515 0.29 16.86 44.62
N GLY A 516 -0.44 16.07 45.41
CA GLY A 516 -1.64 16.47 46.13
C GLY A 516 -2.95 16.29 45.37
N PHE A 517 -2.94 15.66 44.19
CA PHE A 517 -4.14 15.34 43.44
C PHE A 517 -4.80 14.07 43.98
N LEU A 518 -6.13 14.04 44.03
CA LEU A 518 -6.87 12.81 44.31
C LEU A 518 -6.75 11.85 43.12
N THR A 519 -6.72 10.56 43.40
CA THR A 519 -6.68 9.51 42.37
C THR A 519 -8.08 9.20 41.87
N TYR A 520 -8.19 8.74 40.62
CA TYR A 520 -9.45 8.32 40.02
C TYR A 520 -10.15 7.27 40.91
N PRO A 521 -11.46 7.41 41.18
CA PRO A 521 -12.43 8.30 40.54
C PRO A 521 -12.54 9.73 41.10
N ASP A 522 -11.98 9.99 42.27
CA ASP A 522 -12.24 11.22 43.02
C ASP A 522 -11.39 12.41 42.55
N GLY A 523 -10.41 12.16 41.69
CA GLY A 523 -9.62 13.20 41.05
C GLY A 523 -8.90 12.74 39.78
N PRO A 524 -8.09 13.63 39.21
CA PRO A 524 -7.53 13.47 37.88
C PRO A 524 -6.30 12.55 37.83
N ALA A 525 -5.68 12.20 38.97
CA ALA A 525 -4.51 11.33 39.01
C ALA A 525 -4.88 9.86 38.78
N ARG A 526 -3.94 9.08 38.26
CA ARG A 526 -4.13 7.65 37.98
C ARG A 526 -4.55 6.87 39.23
N ASN A 527 -5.45 5.89 39.07
CA ASN A 527 -5.77 4.97 40.15
C ASN A 527 -4.57 4.04 40.44
N PRO A 528 -4.13 3.88 41.70
CA PRO A 528 -2.92 3.11 42.03
C PRO A 528 -3.04 1.60 41.75
N SER A 529 -4.26 1.09 41.58
CA SER A 529 -4.51 -0.29 41.18
C SER A 529 -4.56 -0.49 39.66
N SER A 530 -4.40 0.56 38.84
CA SER A 530 -4.42 0.44 37.38
C SER A 530 -3.34 -0.49 36.86
N ILE A 531 -3.69 -1.40 35.96
CA ILE A 531 -2.76 -2.29 35.28
C ILE A 531 -2.79 -1.97 33.78
N GLU A 532 -1.64 -1.62 33.23
CA GLU A 532 -1.51 -1.37 31.80
C GLU A 532 -1.21 -2.69 31.07
N ARG A 533 -2.22 -3.24 30.40
CA ARG A 533 -2.03 -4.37 29.48
C ARG A 533 -1.34 -3.90 28.20
N GLY A 534 -0.78 -4.83 27.44
CA GLY A 534 -0.10 -4.48 26.21
C GLY A 534 0.39 -5.69 25.43
N SER A 535 0.80 -5.43 24.20
CA SER A 535 1.50 -6.41 23.38
C SER A 535 2.99 -6.33 23.65
N VAL A 536 3.63 -7.48 23.82
CA VAL A 536 5.09 -7.57 23.89
C VAL A 536 5.71 -8.13 22.62
N ALA A 537 4.93 -8.24 21.53
CA ALA A 537 5.48 -8.54 20.21
C ALA A 537 6.49 -7.47 19.76
N PHE A 538 7.42 -7.83 18.89
CA PHE A 538 8.45 -6.93 18.37
C PHE A 538 7.90 -6.07 17.22
N LEU A 539 6.91 -5.23 17.54
CA LEU A 539 6.11 -4.43 16.59
C LEU A 539 6.90 -3.38 15.81
N THR A 540 8.08 -3.02 16.30
CA THR A 540 9.05 -2.15 15.60
C THR A 540 9.75 -2.85 14.43
N ASN A 541 9.75 -4.19 14.42
CA ASN A 541 10.35 -5.01 13.38
C ASN A 541 9.29 -5.61 12.44
N PHE A 542 8.12 -5.96 12.98
CA PHE A 542 7.08 -6.68 12.25
C PHE A 542 5.68 -6.43 12.85
N ASN A 543 4.68 -6.11 12.01
CA ASN A 543 3.28 -6.01 12.40
C ASN A 543 2.42 -7.14 11.80
N GLY A 544 1.24 -7.38 12.40
CA GLY A 544 0.32 -8.43 11.98
C GLY A 544 0.61 -9.79 12.63
N ASP A 545 0.04 -10.85 12.04
CA ASP A 545 0.19 -12.21 12.57
C ASP A 545 1.65 -12.69 12.48
N PRO A 546 2.32 -12.98 13.61
CA PRO A 546 3.74 -13.35 13.63
C PRO A 546 4.04 -14.70 12.94
N THR A 547 3.01 -15.51 12.71
CA THR A 547 3.11 -16.82 12.09
C THR A 547 2.83 -16.81 10.58
N THR A 548 2.28 -15.73 10.02
CA THR A 548 2.04 -15.58 8.58
C THR A 548 2.70 -14.32 8.01
N PRO A 549 4.03 -14.16 8.16
CA PRO A 549 4.72 -13.03 7.57
C PRO A 549 4.64 -13.10 6.03
N GLY A 550 4.15 -12.03 5.42
CA GLY A 550 4.13 -11.87 3.95
C GLY A 550 2.87 -12.34 3.22
N TYR A 551 1.96 -13.08 3.87
CA TYR A 551 0.68 -13.51 3.26
C TYR A 551 -0.47 -13.46 4.27
N PRO A 552 -1.72 -13.26 3.81
CA PRO A 552 -2.85 -13.09 4.72
C PRO A 552 -3.27 -14.42 5.37
N SER A 553 -3.63 -14.36 6.65
CA SER A 553 -4.24 -15.44 7.43
C SER A 553 -5.71 -15.66 7.07
N ARG A 554 -6.01 -15.91 5.78
CA ARG A 554 -7.38 -15.94 5.24
C ARG A 554 -8.21 -17.15 5.69
N TYR A 555 -7.55 -18.24 6.08
CA TYR A 555 -8.20 -19.47 6.52
C TYR A 555 -7.56 -19.98 7.81
N PRO A 556 -8.27 -20.75 8.65
CA PRO A 556 -7.68 -21.33 9.86
C PRO A 556 -6.50 -22.27 9.55
N THR A 557 -6.53 -22.90 8.37
CA THR A 557 -5.58 -23.92 7.92
C THR A 557 -4.44 -23.38 7.05
N VAL A 558 -4.22 -22.05 7.04
CA VAL A 558 -3.05 -21.48 6.36
C VAL A 558 -1.77 -22.09 6.93
N GLU A 559 -0.75 -22.23 6.08
CA GLU A 559 0.59 -22.58 6.55
C GLU A 559 1.05 -21.52 7.55
N ARG A 560 1.82 -21.94 8.55
CA ARG A 560 2.30 -21.06 9.63
C ARG A 560 3.77 -21.31 9.90
N LEU A 561 4.51 -20.22 9.98
CA LEU A 561 5.90 -20.19 10.36
C LEU A 561 6.03 -20.05 11.88
N SER A 562 7.23 -20.36 12.38
CA SER A 562 7.57 -20.11 13.77
C SER A 562 7.48 -18.60 14.11
N PRO A 563 6.88 -18.23 15.25
CA PRO A 563 6.83 -16.84 15.70
C PRO A 563 8.16 -16.36 16.31
N VAL A 564 9.15 -17.25 16.47
CA VAL A 564 10.47 -16.92 17.03
C VAL A 564 11.10 -15.73 16.29
N GLY A 565 11.69 -14.81 17.05
CA GLY A 565 12.28 -13.56 16.54
C GLY A 565 11.25 -12.46 16.24
N LYS A 566 9.95 -12.71 16.44
CA LYS A 566 8.87 -11.70 16.36
C LYS A 566 8.12 -11.51 17.68
N ILE A 567 8.29 -12.44 18.61
CA ILE A 567 7.75 -12.40 19.97
C ILE A 567 8.84 -12.80 20.97
N PRO A 568 8.69 -12.42 22.25
CA PRO A 568 9.58 -12.85 23.34
C PRO A 568 9.47 -14.36 23.61
N THR A 569 10.57 -14.92 24.08
CA THR A 569 10.75 -16.30 24.55
C THR A 569 10.67 -16.45 26.07
N ILE A 570 10.77 -15.36 26.84
CA ILE A 570 10.63 -15.35 28.30
C ILE A 570 9.22 -14.93 28.77
N PRO A 571 8.74 -15.43 29.93
CA PRO A 571 7.43 -15.06 30.46
C PRO A 571 7.43 -13.65 31.05
N SER A 572 6.28 -12.99 30.96
CA SER A 572 6.10 -11.64 31.50
C SER A 572 4.68 -11.31 31.90
N VAL A 573 4.55 -10.39 32.86
CA VAL A 573 3.25 -9.91 33.37
C VAL A 573 3.30 -8.42 33.72
N PRO A 574 2.21 -7.66 33.49
CA PRO A 574 2.07 -6.30 34.00
C PRO A 574 1.46 -6.29 35.41
N MET A 575 1.91 -5.37 36.25
CA MET A 575 1.43 -5.15 37.62
C MET A 575 1.08 -3.69 37.86
N SER A 576 0.21 -3.43 38.83
CA SER A 576 -0.11 -2.07 39.25
C SER A 576 0.98 -1.48 40.15
N ALA A 577 1.07 -0.15 40.21
CA ALA A 577 1.94 0.55 41.14
C ALA A 577 1.72 0.09 42.60
N ARG A 578 0.46 -0.11 43.00
CA ARG A 578 0.12 -0.63 44.34
C ARG A 578 0.68 -2.03 44.60
N GLU A 579 0.49 -2.96 43.68
CA GLU A 579 0.87 -4.37 43.91
C GLU A 579 2.37 -4.62 43.79
N ILE A 580 3.07 -3.85 42.97
CA ILE A 580 4.54 -3.96 42.83
C ILE A 580 5.29 -3.30 44.01
N THR A 581 4.65 -2.36 44.72
CA THR A 581 5.23 -1.64 45.86
C THR A 581 5.88 -2.55 46.92
N PRO A 582 5.20 -3.57 47.51
CA PRO A 582 5.82 -4.44 48.50
C PRO A 582 7.04 -5.21 47.97
N VAL A 583 7.03 -5.55 46.67
CA VAL A 583 8.14 -6.25 46.01
C VAL A 583 9.35 -5.33 45.85
N LEU A 584 9.15 -4.09 45.38
CA LEU A 584 10.23 -3.13 45.17
C LEU A 584 10.89 -2.68 46.49
N ARG A 585 10.12 -2.57 47.58
CA ARG A 585 10.65 -2.17 48.90
C ARG A 585 11.72 -3.12 49.43
N GLU A 586 11.69 -4.41 49.07
CA GLU A 586 12.73 -5.37 49.49
C GLU A 586 14.09 -5.10 48.82
N LEU A 587 14.14 -4.28 47.77
CA LEU A 587 15.40 -3.90 47.11
C LEU A 587 16.11 -2.73 47.81
N ASN A 588 15.45 -2.02 48.73
CA ASN A 588 16.03 -0.84 49.39
C ASN A 588 17.38 -1.16 50.04
N GLY A 589 18.40 -0.39 49.69
CA GLY A 589 19.77 -0.56 50.20
C GLY A 589 20.60 -1.64 49.49
N TYR A 590 20.07 -2.29 48.45
CA TYR A 590 20.77 -3.31 47.65
C TYR A 590 21.00 -2.81 46.21
N GLY A 591 22.23 -2.98 45.71
CA GLY A 591 22.59 -2.59 44.35
C GLY A 591 22.92 -1.12 44.18
N LEU A 592 22.81 -0.65 42.94
CA LEU A 592 22.99 0.75 42.57
C LEU A 592 21.77 1.56 43.01
N GLN A 593 22.02 2.72 43.60
CA GLN A 593 20.99 3.69 43.92
C GLN A 593 20.77 4.62 42.71
N LEU A 594 19.56 4.62 42.13
CA LEU A 594 19.28 5.45 40.96
C LEU A 594 19.06 6.93 41.33
N ASN A 595 19.58 7.82 40.50
CA ASN A 595 19.56 9.28 40.72
C ASN A 595 18.19 9.93 40.39
N ASN A 596 17.33 9.26 39.62
CA ASN A 596 15.99 9.73 39.28
C ASN A 596 14.96 8.82 39.98
N PRO A 597 14.66 9.06 41.27
CA PRO A 597 13.68 8.26 41.99
C PRO A 597 12.29 8.55 41.41
N GLY A 598 11.51 7.50 41.19
CA GLY A 598 10.12 7.61 40.81
C GLY A 598 9.19 7.94 41.98
N ASP A 599 7.92 7.52 41.83
CA ASP A 599 6.85 7.86 42.76
C ASP A 599 6.15 6.67 43.43
N ILE A 600 6.88 5.58 43.63
CA ILE A 600 6.45 4.43 44.43
C ILE A 600 6.74 4.69 45.91
N ASP A 601 5.69 4.61 46.73
CA ASP A 601 5.77 4.89 48.16
C ASP A 601 6.74 3.93 48.88
N GLY A 602 7.68 4.48 49.65
CA GLY A 602 8.65 3.73 50.44
C GLY A 602 9.70 2.94 49.63
N PHE A 603 9.72 3.02 48.31
CA PHE A 603 10.79 2.45 47.49
C PHE A 603 11.88 3.50 47.28
N GLU A 604 13.12 3.14 47.61
CA GLU A 604 14.26 4.04 47.46
C GLU A 604 14.77 4.08 46.03
N TYR A 605 14.34 3.21 45.11
CA TYR A 605 14.89 3.08 43.74
C TYR A 605 16.31 2.49 43.70
N SER A 606 16.59 1.58 44.62
CA SER A 606 17.75 0.70 44.58
C SER A 606 17.51 -0.44 43.57
N THR A 607 18.53 -0.83 42.82
CA THR A 607 18.38 -1.78 41.70
C THR A 607 18.30 -3.23 42.13
N GLY A 608 18.80 -3.61 43.31
CA GLY A 608 18.98 -5.01 43.69
C GLY A 608 20.31 -5.61 43.20
N PRO A 609 20.46 -6.94 43.11
CA PRO A 609 19.39 -7.94 43.20
C PRO A 609 18.75 -8.02 44.59
N SER A 610 17.59 -8.66 44.67
CA SER A 610 16.92 -8.95 45.94
C SER A 610 17.82 -9.78 46.87
N PRO A 611 17.71 -9.61 48.20
CA PRO A 611 18.57 -10.32 49.15
C PRO A 611 18.41 -11.85 49.08
N ASP A 612 19.40 -12.58 49.60
CA ASP A 612 19.33 -14.04 49.65
C ASP A 612 18.09 -14.54 50.40
N GLY A 613 17.35 -15.44 49.75
CA GLY A 613 16.08 -15.97 50.24
C GLY A 613 14.88 -15.05 50.00
N VAL A 614 15.04 -13.92 49.32
CA VAL A 614 13.93 -13.08 48.82
C VAL A 614 13.78 -13.28 47.32
N GLU A 615 12.69 -13.95 46.92
CA GLU A 615 12.48 -14.40 45.54
C GLU A 615 11.03 -14.12 45.10
N ILE A 616 10.83 -14.00 43.79
CA ILE A 616 9.50 -13.93 43.19
C ILE A 616 9.24 -15.23 42.45
N LEU A 617 8.03 -15.76 42.59
CA LEU A 617 7.43 -16.71 41.66
C LEU A 617 6.58 -15.95 40.64
N LEU A 618 7.02 -15.92 39.40
CA LEU A 618 6.29 -15.39 38.25
C LEU A 618 5.63 -16.53 37.48
N GLN A 619 4.33 -16.39 37.21
CA GLN A 619 3.55 -17.35 36.43
C GLN A 619 2.82 -16.62 35.30
N ASN A 620 3.03 -17.11 34.08
CA ASN A 620 2.26 -16.71 32.90
C ASN A 620 1.83 -17.97 32.14
N ASP A 621 0.52 -18.13 31.98
CA ASP A 621 -0.09 -19.20 31.22
C ASP A 621 -1.18 -18.62 30.31
N GLN A 622 -1.02 -18.85 29.01
CA GLN A 622 -1.86 -18.33 27.95
C GLN A 622 -2.19 -19.44 26.94
N ASP A 623 -3.42 -19.42 26.45
CA ASP A 623 -3.90 -20.33 25.40
C ASP A 623 -3.70 -19.68 24.03
N TYR A 624 -2.70 -20.17 23.28
CA TYR A 624 -2.38 -19.70 21.94
C TYR A 624 -3.11 -20.50 20.88
N GLN A 625 -3.98 -19.83 20.14
CA GLN A 625 -4.81 -20.46 19.11
C GLN A 625 -5.06 -19.54 17.94
N THR A 626 -5.53 -20.11 16.84
CA THR A 626 -6.06 -19.34 15.73
C THR A 626 -7.48 -18.89 16.04
N ALA A 627 -7.74 -17.58 16.01
CA ALA A 627 -9.06 -17.00 16.29
C ALA A 627 -9.58 -16.22 15.09
N GLU A 628 -10.90 -16.25 14.85
CA GLU A 628 -11.53 -15.44 13.82
C GLU A 628 -11.60 -13.97 14.26
N ILE A 629 -11.14 -13.08 13.40
CA ILE A 629 -11.36 -11.63 13.49
C ILE A 629 -12.12 -11.16 12.26
N THR A 630 -12.92 -10.10 12.41
CA THR A 630 -13.71 -9.56 11.30
C THR A 630 -13.56 -8.05 11.18
N ASN A 631 -12.98 -7.63 10.05
CA ASN A 631 -12.98 -6.23 9.63
C ASN A 631 -14.33 -5.88 8.97
N VAL A 632 -14.81 -4.66 9.20
CA VAL A 632 -16.03 -4.12 8.57
C VAL A 632 -15.62 -3.03 7.60
N VAL A 633 -15.86 -3.23 6.30
CA VAL A 633 -15.46 -2.32 5.22
C VAL A 633 -16.70 -1.73 4.55
N VAL A 634 -16.83 -0.41 4.58
CA VAL A 634 -17.83 0.34 3.80
C VAL A 634 -17.14 1.11 2.68
N GLU A 635 -17.72 1.05 1.48
CA GLU A 635 -17.18 1.70 0.29
C GLU A 635 -18.17 2.73 -0.26
N ILE A 636 -17.71 3.97 -0.40
CA ILE A 636 -18.44 5.05 -1.06
C ILE A 636 -17.78 5.27 -2.43
N PRO A 637 -18.43 4.88 -3.54
CA PRO A 637 -17.80 4.89 -4.85
C PRO A 637 -17.55 6.31 -5.38
N GLY A 638 -16.35 6.52 -5.91
CA GLY A 638 -15.96 7.76 -6.58
C GLY A 638 -16.33 7.83 -8.06
N ILE A 639 -16.14 8.99 -8.68
CA ILE A 639 -16.15 9.16 -10.15
C ILE A 639 -14.88 8.57 -10.77
N PHE A 640 -13.73 8.84 -10.15
CA PHE A 640 -12.49 8.14 -10.40
C PHE A 640 -12.48 6.86 -9.55
N GLN A 641 -12.10 5.73 -10.16
CA GLN A 641 -11.99 4.45 -9.46
C GLN A 641 -10.59 4.20 -8.88
N GLU A 642 -9.65 5.05 -9.23
CA GLU A 642 -8.31 5.09 -8.67
C GLU A 642 -8.29 6.29 -7.71
N TYR A 643 -7.52 6.26 -6.60
CA TYR A 643 -7.41 7.27 -5.52
C TYR A 643 -8.28 7.06 -4.25
N ASP A 644 -8.36 5.84 -3.72
CA ASP A 644 -9.10 5.54 -2.47
C ASP A 644 -8.59 6.39 -1.29
N ILE A 645 -9.50 6.98 -0.53
CA ILE A 645 -9.21 7.60 0.77
C ILE A 645 -9.77 6.67 1.84
N ILE A 646 -8.89 6.11 2.67
CA ILE A 646 -9.29 5.16 3.71
C ILE A 646 -9.34 5.89 5.05
N ILE A 647 -10.42 5.70 5.80
CA ILE A 647 -10.56 6.11 7.21
C ILE A 647 -10.65 4.83 8.03
N GLY A 648 -9.72 4.63 8.98
CA GLY A 648 -9.59 3.39 9.75
C GLY A 648 -9.61 3.62 11.26
N ASN A 649 -10.14 2.64 11.99
CA ASN A 649 -10.05 2.56 13.45
C ASN A 649 -10.20 1.10 13.92
N HIS A 650 -9.36 0.63 14.85
CA HIS A 650 -9.62 -0.67 15.49
C HIS A 650 -10.69 -0.60 16.57
N ARG A 651 -11.51 -1.64 16.68
CA ARG A 651 -12.68 -1.70 17.58
C ARG A 651 -12.44 -2.50 18.86
N ASP A 652 -11.51 -3.46 18.81
CA ASP A 652 -11.15 -4.29 19.96
C ASP A 652 -10.42 -3.49 21.04
N SER A 653 -10.56 -3.90 22.29
CA SER A 653 -9.81 -3.39 23.45
C SER A 653 -9.24 -4.53 24.29
N TRP A 654 -8.46 -4.21 25.32
CA TRP A 654 -7.79 -5.20 26.17
C TRP A 654 -8.67 -5.88 27.23
N GLY A 655 -9.94 -5.49 27.34
CA GLY A 655 -10.85 -5.96 28.38
C GLY A 655 -12.21 -5.29 28.31
N VAL A 656 -12.72 -4.85 29.45
CA VAL A 656 -13.97 -4.09 29.55
C VAL A 656 -13.61 -2.59 29.50
N GLY A 657 -14.26 -1.82 28.64
CA GLY A 657 -13.92 -0.41 28.43
C GLY A 657 -13.10 -0.21 27.15
N GLY A 658 -12.04 0.59 27.19
CA GLY A 658 -11.33 1.07 26.00
C GLY A 658 -12.02 2.28 25.37
N ALA A 659 -12.41 3.25 26.21
CA ALA A 659 -13.12 4.44 25.80
C ALA A 659 -12.20 5.41 25.05
N GLY A 660 -11.03 5.71 25.60
CA GLY A 660 -9.96 6.43 24.93
C GLY A 660 -9.28 5.56 23.88
N VAL A 661 -8.82 4.37 24.29
CA VAL A 661 -8.07 3.40 23.45
C VAL A 661 -8.94 2.16 23.22
N SER A 662 -9.81 2.11 22.22
CA SER A 662 -9.84 2.87 20.96
C SER A 662 -11.22 3.40 20.55
N ASN A 663 -12.25 3.25 21.39
CA ASN A 663 -13.63 3.45 20.94
C ASN A 663 -14.06 4.90 20.81
N SER A 664 -13.26 5.86 21.29
CA SER A 664 -13.36 7.27 20.90
C SER A 664 -13.26 7.41 19.38
N GLY A 665 -12.31 6.70 18.77
CA GLY A 665 -12.15 6.60 17.32
C GLY A 665 -13.31 5.87 16.63
N SER A 666 -13.81 4.77 17.21
CA SER A 666 -14.98 4.04 16.69
C SER A 666 -16.23 4.93 16.65
N ALA A 667 -16.42 5.76 17.68
CA ALA A 667 -17.51 6.74 17.73
C ALA A 667 -17.33 7.84 16.67
N ILE A 668 -16.12 8.35 16.48
CA ILE A 668 -15.79 9.36 15.45
C ILE A 668 -15.97 8.81 14.04
N LEU A 669 -15.59 7.55 13.79
CA LEU A 669 -15.79 6.86 12.51
C LEU A 669 -17.28 6.80 12.16
N LEU A 670 -18.13 6.39 13.11
CA LEU A 670 -19.59 6.33 12.92
C LEU A 670 -20.23 7.72 12.75
N GLU A 671 -19.79 8.73 13.49
CA GLU A 671 -20.27 10.11 13.32
C GLU A 671 -19.86 10.70 11.96
N THR A 672 -18.64 10.42 11.51
CA THR A 672 -18.19 10.80 10.16
C THR A 672 -19.02 10.09 9.08
N ALA A 673 -19.29 8.79 9.26
CA ALA A 673 -20.16 8.01 8.38
C ALA A 673 -21.58 8.59 8.31
N ARG A 674 -22.13 9.04 9.45
CA ARG A 674 -23.44 9.71 9.52
C ARG A 674 -23.47 10.98 8.66
N GLY A 675 -22.42 11.80 8.73
CA GLY A 675 -22.26 12.97 7.87
C GLY A 675 -22.25 12.63 6.38
N PHE A 676 -21.52 11.59 5.97
CA PHE A 676 -21.48 11.13 4.59
C PHE A 676 -22.80 10.50 4.12
N SER A 677 -23.50 9.77 4.99
CA SER A 677 -24.83 9.22 4.71
C SER A 677 -25.83 10.32 4.30
N GLN A 678 -25.83 11.46 5.01
CA GLN A 678 -26.72 12.58 4.66
C GLN A 678 -26.39 13.22 3.30
N LEU A 679 -25.12 13.24 2.92
CA LEU A 679 -24.70 13.66 1.59
C LEU A 679 -25.21 12.69 0.51
N LEU A 680 -25.01 11.38 0.72
CA LEU A 680 -25.44 10.34 -0.21
C LEU A 680 -26.95 10.35 -0.44
N LYS A 681 -27.75 10.53 0.61
CA LYS A 681 -29.22 10.68 0.53
C LYS A 681 -29.66 11.87 -0.34
N ARG A 682 -28.79 12.87 -0.53
CA ARG A 682 -29.04 14.05 -1.39
C ARG A 682 -28.48 13.89 -2.81
N GLY A 683 -27.91 12.73 -3.15
CA GLY A 683 -27.34 12.43 -4.46
C GLY A 683 -25.89 12.92 -4.63
N TRP A 684 -25.15 13.07 -3.53
CA TRP A 684 -23.71 13.31 -3.59
C TRP A 684 -22.98 12.11 -4.19
N LYS A 685 -21.97 12.39 -5.02
CA LYS A 685 -21.02 11.41 -5.52
C LYS A 685 -19.63 12.03 -5.50
N PRO A 686 -18.68 11.53 -4.68
CA PRO A 686 -17.34 12.10 -4.60
C PRO A 686 -16.55 11.87 -5.89
N PHE A 687 -15.50 12.66 -6.14
CA PHE A 687 -14.59 12.33 -7.23
C PHE A 687 -13.73 11.11 -6.92
N LYS A 688 -13.21 11.02 -5.70
CA LYS A 688 -12.39 9.90 -5.26
C LYS A 688 -13.17 8.96 -4.35
N PRO A 689 -12.96 7.64 -4.41
CA PRO A 689 -13.66 6.72 -3.53
C PRO A 689 -13.23 6.93 -2.08
N ILE A 690 -14.16 6.71 -1.15
CA ILE A 690 -13.90 6.76 0.29
C ILE A 690 -14.20 5.38 0.87
N LYS A 691 -13.29 4.86 1.69
CA LYS A 691 -13.48 3.61 2.43
C LYS A 691 -13.50 3.92 3.92
N LEU A 692 -14.52 3.44 4.61
CA LEU A 692 -14.62 3.50 6.07
C LEU A 692 -14.38 2.08 6.58
N ILE A 693 -13.36 1.89 7.41
CA ILE A 693 -12.97 0.55 7.86
C ILE A 693 -12.89 0.50 9.38
N SER A 694 -13.64 -0.43 9.98
CA SER A 694 -13.47 -0.82 11.37
C SER A 694 -12.61 -2.07 11.42
N TRP A 695 -11.39 -1.94 11.94
CA TRP A 695 -10.45 -3.04 12.13
C TRP A 695 -10.80 -3.85 13.38
N ASP A 696 -10.42 -5.13 13.37
CA ASP A 696 -10.44 -6.01 14.53
C ASP A 696 -9.02 -6.54 14.79
N GLY A 697 -8.71 -6.86 16.05
CA GLY A 697 -7.37 -7.26 16.47
C GLY A 697 -6.29 -6.20 16.34
N GLY A 698 -6.64 -4.91 16.47
CA GLY A 698 -5.68 -3.81 16.51
C GLY A 698 -4.77 -3.88 17.73
N SER A 699 -5.34 -4.14 18.91
CA SER A 699 -4.65 -4.09 20.21
C SER A 699 -3.42 -5.00 20.32
N PRO A 700 -3.49 -6.31 19.95
CA PRO A 700 -2.34 -7.20 20.12
C PRO A 700 -1.23 -6.96 19.07
N GLY A 701 -1.51 -6.36 17.92
CA GLY A 701 -0.47 -6.21 16.89
C GLY A 701 -0.94 -5.76 15.52
N MET A 702 -1.98 -4.91 15.43
CA MET A 702 -2.53 -4.40 14.17
C MET A 702 -2.92 -5.53 13.20
N LEU A 703 -3.54 -6.59 13.73
CA LEU A 703 -3.83 -7.82 12.99
C LEU A 703 -4.78 -7.53 11.82
N GLY A 704 -5.97 -6.96 12.09
CA GLY A 704 -6.97 -6.72 11.04
C GLY A 704 -6.48 -5.82 9.92
N SER A 705 -5.84 -4.69 10.25
CA SER A 705 -5.30 -3.75 9.26
C SER A 705 -4.14 -4.36 8.46
N THR A 706 -3.25 -5.11 9.11
CA THR A 706 -2.12 -5.75 8.45
C THR A 706 -2.55 -6.92 7.57
N GLU A 707 -3.48 -7.75 8.01
CA GLU A 707 -4.01 -8.84 7.19
C GLU A 707 -4.77 -8.31 5.97
N HIS A 708 -5.55 -7.22 6.13
CA HIS A 708 -6.17 -6.52 5.01
C HIS A 708 -5.12 -5.94 4.04
N ALA A 709 -4.08 -5.31 4.56
CA ALA A 709 -2.98 -4.76 3.77
C ALA A 709 -2.22 -5.84 2.99
N LYS A 710 -2.04 -7.04 3.56
CA LYS A 710 -1.44 -8.19 2.87
C LYS A 710 -2.35 -8.70 1.75
N ASP A 711 -3.63 -8.94 2.06
CA ASP A 711 -4.63 -9.51 1.14
C ASP A 711 -4.90 -8.59 -0.06
N HIS A 712 -4.94 -7.28 0.18
CA HIS A 712 -5.24 -6.27 -0.85
C HIS A 712 -4.02 -5.44 -1.28
N SER A 713 -2.80 -5.89 -0.97
CA SER A 713 -1.54 -5.15 -1.18
C SER A 713 -1.40 -4.53 -2.57
N GLN A 714 -1.70 -5.30 -3.62
CA GLN A 714 -1.61 -4.82 -5.01
C GLN A 714 -2.62 -3.71 -5.30
N ILE A 715 -3.85 -3.85 -4.81
CA ILE A 715 -4.93 -2.89 -5.02
C ILE A 715 -4.66 -1.63 -4.20
N ILE A 716 -4.29 -1.75 -2.93
CA ILE A 716 -4.01 -0.62 -2.04
C ILE A 716 -2.84 0.19 -2.58
N ARG A 717 -1.71 -0.45 -2.94
CA ARG A 717 -0.57 0.28 -3.54
C ARG A 717 -0.96 0.97 -4.83
N LYS A 718 -1.77 0.33 -5.68
CA LYS A 718 -2.17 0.93 -6.95
C LYS A 718 -3.19 2.06 -6.75
N ASN A 719 -4.16 1.92 -5.85
CA ASN A 719 -5.35 2.75 -5.84
C ASN A 719 -5.41 3.72 -4.66
N THR A 720 -4.81 3.43 -3.52
CA THR A 720 -4.98 4.26 -2.32
C THR A 720 -4.16 5.54 -2.39
N LEU A 721 -4.79 6.66 -2.04
CA LEU A 721 -4.19 7.99 -1.99
C LEU A 721 -3.72 8.36 -0.58
N ALA A 722 -4.53 8.05 0.43
CA ALA A 722 -4.24 8.41 1.82
C ALA A 722 -4.95 7.48 2.81
N TYR A 723 -4.37 7.33 3.99
CA TYR A 723 -4.95 6.62 5.14
C TYR A 723 -5.09 7.58 6.33
N LEU A 724 -6.33 7.76 6.83
CA LEU A 724 -6.65 8.58 7.98
C LEU A 724 -6.98 7.66 9.16
N ASN A 725 -6.12 7.64 10.17
CA ASN A 725 -6.26 6.80 11.36
C ASN A 725 -7.00 7.54 12.48
N LEU A 726 -7.82 6.82 13.25
CA LEU A 726 -8.59 7.36 14.36
C LEU A 726 -8.29 6.68 15.71
N ASP A 727 -7.22 5.89 15.80
CA ASP A 727 -6.84 5.23 17.05
C ASP A 727 -6.53 6.24 18.15
N SER A 728 -6.94 5.93 19.39
CA SER A 728 -6.68 6.76 20.59
C SER A 728 -7.06 8.23 20.41
N ALA A 729 -8.19 8.49 19.73
CA ALA A 729 -8.58 9.81 19.27
C ALA A 729 -8.80 10.84 20.40
N ILE A 730 -9.38 10.42 21.52
CA ILE A 730 -9.69 11.31 22.65
C ILE A 730 -9.13 10.72 23.95
N THR A 731 -7.98 11.24 24.39
CA THR A 731 -7.27 10.85 25.61
C THR A 731 -6.87 12.06 26.49
N GLY A 732 -7.27 13.27 26.07
CA GLY A 732 -7.13 14.52 26.82
C GLY A 732 -7.77 15.68 26.04
N THR A 733 -7.32 16.92 26.29
CA THR A 733 -7.93 18.14 25.75
C THR A 733 -7.05 18.94 24.77
N GLU A 734 -5.75 18.66 24.68
CA GLU A 734 -4.82 19.36 23.79
C GLU A 734 -4.82 18.72 22.41
N PHE A 735 -4.95 19.52 21.34
CA PHE A 735 -5.01 19.00 19.97
C PHE A 735 -3.61 18.74 19.40
N HIS A 736 -3.42 17.52 18.87
CA HIS A 736 -2.22 17.09 18.19
C HIS A 736 -2.55 16.44 16.86
N CYS A 737 -1.66 16.58 15.88
CA CYS A 737 -1.81 15.85 14.63
C CYS A 737 -0.48 15.40 14.04
N GLU A 738 -0.37 14.08 13.95
CA GLU A 738 0.73 13.34 13.36
C GLU A 738 0.38 13.04 11.92
N THR A 739 1.22 13.44 10.98
CA THR A 739 0.88 13.24 9.57
C THR A 739 2.08 13.30 8.66
N ASN A 740 1.98 12.51 7.58
CA ASN A 740 2.86 12.61 6.43
C ASN A 740 2.80 14.05 5.86
N PRO A 741 3.95 14.65 5.48
CA PRO A 741 3.97 16.03 5.02
C PRO A 741 3.11 16.35 3.79
N LEU A 742 2.80 15.34 2.96
CA LEU A 742 1.92 15.52 1.80
C LEU A 742 0.48 15.92 2.19
N LEU A 743 0.09 15.63 3.44
CA LEU A 743 -1.24 15.92 3.99
C LEU A 743 -1.28 17.20 4.87
N TYR A 744 -0.14 17.86 5.13
CA TYR A 744 -0.08 19.03 6.03
C TYR A 744 -1.05 20.13 5.63
N ASP A 745 -0.99 20.57 4.38
CA ASP A 745 -1.75 21.73 3.94
C ASP A 745 -3.26 21.47 3.92
N ILE A 746 -3.67 20.23 3.62
CA ILE A 746 -5.09 19.89 3.57
C ILE A 746 -5.70 19.76 4.96
N ILE A 747 -4.98 19.14 5.90
CA ILE A 747 -5.44 19.03 7.29
C ILE A 747 -5.48 20.42 7.94
N ARG A 748 -4.45 21.25 7.75
CA ARG A 748 -4.44 22.65 8.22
C ARG A 748 -5.59 23.44 7.63
N LYS A 749 -5.91 23.23 6.35
CA LYS A 749 -7.07 23.87 5.72
C LYS A 749 -8.38 23.37 6.35
N ALA A 750 -8.56 22.08 6.57
CA ALA A 750 -9.74 21.53 7.24
C ALA A 750 -9.90 22.07 8.67
N ALA A 751 -8.80 22.19 9.42
CA ALA A 751 -8.79 22.74 10.77
C ALA A 751 -9.27 24.20 10.81
N LYS A 752 -9.00 25.01 9.77
CA LYS A 752 -9.51 26.39 9.67
C LYS A 752 -11.04 26.47 9.55
N TYR A 753 -11.66 25.45 8.97
CA TYR A 753 -13.12 25.36 8.84
C TYR A 753 -13.76 24.52 9.95
N THR A 754 -12.98 24.09 10.93
CA THR A 754 -13.45 23.34 12.09
C THR A 754 -13.56 24.29 13.26
N ASN A 755 -14.79 24.65 13.66
CA ASN A 755 -15.01 25.52 14.82
C ASN A 755 -14.61 24.81 16.12
N PHE A 756 -13.92 25.49 17.03
CA PHE A 756 -13.46 24.90 18.29
C PHE A 756 -13.99 25.62 19.54
N LYS A 757 -13.62 26.88 19.81
CA LYS A 757 -13.98 27.57 21.08
C LYS A 757 -15.16 28.53 20.91
N MET A 758 -14.88 29.73 20.38
CA MET A 758 -15.84 30.81 20.11
C MET A 758 -16.19 30.85 18.61
N GLU A 759 -17.22 31.60 18.18
CA GLU A 759 -17.61 31.69 16.76
C GLU A 759 -16.44 31.99 15.80
N ASP A 760 -15.44 32.76 16.26
CA ASP A 760 -14.27 33.15 15.47
C ASP A 760 -12.97 32.37 15.81
N TRP A 761 -13.02 31.30 16.62
CA TRP A 761 -11.82 30.52 17.00
C TRP A 761 -11.86 29.10 16.46
N SER A 762 -11.10 28.87 15.38
CA SER A 762 -11.00 27.58 14.72
C SER A 762 -10.02 26.64 15.42
N LEU A 763 -10.10 25.35 15.10
CA LEU A 763 -9.12 24.37 15.54
C LEU A 763 -7.71 24.68 15.02
N PHE A 764 -7.62 25.35 13.87
CA PHE A 764 -6.34 25.83 13.35
C PHE A 764 -5.72 26.91 14.26
N ASP A 765 -6.53 27.83 14.79
CA ASP A 765 -6.04 28.87 15.70
C ASP A 765 -5.57 28.27 17.02
N GLU A 766 -6.32 27.29 17.53
CA GLU A 766 -5.94 26.51 18.69
C GLU A 766 -4.59 25.80 18.48
N TRP A 767 -4.49 25.03 17.40
CA TRP A 767 -3.28 24.29 17.06
C TRP A 767 -2.08 25.23 16.84
N ASN A 768 -2.30 26.39 16.23
CA ASN A 768 -1.26 27.42 16.08
C ASN A 768 -0.83 28.00 17.43
N SER A 769 -1.74 28.16 18.39
CA SER A 769 -1.41 28.68 19.72
C SER A 769 -0.60 27.68 20.57
N ILE A 770 -0.84 26.38 20.41
CA ILE A 770 -0.18 25.31 21.15
C ILE A 770 1.21 25.02 20.57
N SER A 771 1.29 24.76 19.27
CA SER A 771 2.50 24.22 18.65
C SER A 771 3.00 25.02 17.45
N ASN A 772 2.45 26.20 17.16
CA ASN A 772 2.75 26.95 15.94
C ASN A 772 2.55 26.09 14.67
N LEU A 773 1.53 25.22 14.70
CA LEU A 773 1.17 24.27 13.64
C LEU A 773 2.27 23.24 13.34
N THR A 774 3.20 23.01 14.26
CA THR A 774 4.12 21.89 14.12
C THR A 774 3.34 20.61 14.24
N ASN A 775 3.61 19.71 13.29
CA ASN A 775 3.06 18.38 13.27
C ASN A 775 3.98 17.43 14.00
N ASP A 776 3.37 16.52 14.74
CA ASP A 776 4.09 15.47 15.43
C ASP A 776 4.51 14.37 14.45
N LYS A 777 5.46 13.55 14.90
CA LYS A 777 5.94 12.37 14.16
C LYS A 777 4.88 11.28 14.15
N LEU A 778 4.81 10.48 13.08
CA LEU A 778 3.80 9.41 13.00
C LEU A 778 3.99 8.37 14.12
N SER A 779 2.88 7.98 14.73
CA SER A 779 2.83 6.88 15.68
C SER A 779 3.19 5.54 15.04
N VAL A 780 3.94 4.76 15.79
CA VAL A 780 4.55 3.51 15.35
C VAL A 780 3.63 2.30 15.58
N GLU A 781 3.01 2.20 16.75
CA GLU A 781 2.22 1.03 17.19
C GLU A 781 0.71 1.24 16.95
N THR A 782 0.34 1.66 15.74
CA THR A 782 -1.06 1.91 15.35
C THR A 782 -1.34 1.35 13.97
N ASP A 783 -2.61 1.31 13.56
CA ASP A 783 -3.00 0.79 12.25
C ASP A 783 -2.43 1.59 11.06
N ILE A 784 -1.69 2.68 11.29
CA ILE A 784 -0.87 3.39 10.29
C ILE A 784 0.26 2.51 9.74
N ALA A 785 0.87 1.66 10.56
CA ALA A 785 2.10 0.96 10.23
C ALA A 785 2.06 0.18 8.89
N PRO A 786 1.04 -0.66 8.61
CA PRO A 786 0.95 -1.36 7.32
C PRO A 786 0.75 -0.43 6.12
N PHE A 787 0.17 0.76 6.30
CA PHE A 787 -0.04 1.71 5.22
C PHE A 787 1.20 2.57 4.96
N GLN A 788 1.74 3.23 5.98
CA GLN A 788 2.88 4.14 5.83
C GLN A 788 4.20 3.37 5.65
N TYR A 789 4.54 2.47 6.57
CA TYR A 789 5.89 1.87 6.62
C TYR A 789 6.06 0.67 5.68
N HIS A 790 4.96 -0.02 5.31
CA HIS A 790 5.02 -1.19 4.42
C HIS A 790 4.56 -0.90 2.98
N LEU A 791 3.47 -0.14 2.80
CA LEU A 791 2.86 0.08 1.48
C LEU A 791 3.13 1.48 0.88
N GLY A 792 3.74 2.40 1.62
CA GLY A 792 4.10 3.74 1.14
C GLY A 792 2.88 4.62 0.86
N ILE A 793 1.84 4.50 1.69
CA ILE A 793 0.62 5.30 1.61
C ILE A 793 0.71 6.45 2.63
N PRO A 794 0.63 7.72 2.17
CA PRO A 794 0.63 8.87 3.06
C PRO A 794 -0.46 8.76 4.12
N SER A 795 -0.04 8.76 5.39
CA SER A 795 -0.94 8.51 6.52
C SER A 795 -1.00 9.67 7.50
N SER A 796 -2.09 9.76 8.28
CA SER A 796 -2.25 10.76 9.34
C SER A 796 -3.09 10.25 10.51
N SER A 797 -2.79 10.68 11.72
CA SER A 797 -3.61 10.54 12.93
C SER A 797 -3.68 11.89 13.65
N CYS A 798 -4.89 12.46 13.77
CA CYS A 798 -5.11 13.63 14.62
C CYS A 798 -5.90 13.20 15.86
N ARG A 799 -5.54 13.73 17.03
CA ARG A 799 -6.10 13.34 18.33
C ARG A 799 -6.16 14.52 19.30
N PHE A 800 -6.91 14.35 20.38
CA PHE A 800 -6.78 15.17 21.59
C PHE A 800 -6.11 14.34 22.69
N GLN A 801 -5.00 14.84 23.24
CA GLN A 801 -4.21 14.16 24.27
C GLN A 801 -4.01 15.03 25.51
N ASN A 802 -3.43 14.45 26.55
CA ASN A 802 -3.23 15.11 27.83
C ASN A 802 -2.25 16.29 27.71
N ASN A 803 -2.64 17.47 28.20
CA ASN A 803 -1.85 18.71 28.20
C ASN A 803 -0.70 18.78 29.24
N GLY A 804 -0.46 17.72 30.00
CA GLY A 804 0.60 17.57 31.01
C GLY A 804 0.49 18.49 32.24
N SER A 805 -0.58 19.27 32.38
CA SER A 805 -0.66 20.32 33.40
C SER A 805 -2.02 20.49 34.08
N GLY A 806 -3.10 19.93 33.53
CA GLY A 806 -4.43 19.99 34.13
C GLY A 806 -5.40 18.89 33.70
N ASP A 807 -5.10 18.14 32.64
CA ASP A 807 -5.95 17.04 32.19
C ASP A 807 -5.84 15.82 33.10
N SER A 808 -6.94 15.07 33.23
CA SER A 808 -6.91 13.78 33.90
C SER A 808 -6.04 12.78 33.15
N ILE A 809 -5.32 11.98 33.92
CA ILE A 809 -4.43 10.95 33.42
C ILE A 809 -5.27 9.77 32.94
N LEU A 810 -5.09 9.42 31.66
CA LEU A 810 -5.58 8.17 31.12
C LEU A 810 -4.79 7.00 31.73
N ALA A 811 -5.50 5.97 32.16
CA ALA A 811 -4.92 4.67 32.45
C ALA A 811 -5.10 3.73 31.24
N PRO A 812 -4.21 3.79 30.22
CA PRO A 812 -4.42 3.08 28.97
C PRO A 812 -4.43 1.57 29.21
N ASN A 813 -5.20 0.85 28.39
CA ASN A 813 -5.30 -0.62 28.41
C ASN A 813 -5.66 -1.22 29.79
N SER A 814 -6.23 -0.39 30.67
CA SER A 814 -6.69 -0.78 32.01
C SER A 814 -8.21 -0.80 32.08
N ASN A 815 -8.74 -1.40 33.13
CA ASN A 815 -10.19 -1.36 33.41
C ASN A 815 -10.72 0.03 33.83
N TYR A 816 -9.86 1.06 33.85
CA TYR A 816 -10.24 2.47 34.10
C TYR A 816 -10.30 3.32 32.83
N ASP A 817 -10.00 2.75 31.67
CA ASP A 817 -10.31 3.40 30.39
C ASP A 817 -11.79 3.27 30.05
N THR A 818 -12.64 4.05 30.73
CA THR A 818 -14.10 3.88 30.70
C THR A 818 -14.82 5.09 30.14
N SER A 819 -16.05 4.88 29.66
CA SER A 819 -16.90 6.01 29.24
C SER A 819 -17.18 6.96 30.41
N THR A 820 -17.25 6.45 31.64
CA THR A 820 -17.37 7.28 32.85
C THR A 820 -16.18 8.22 33.02
N TRP A 821 -14.94 7.74 32.81
CA TRP A 821 -13.76 8.61 32.85
C TRP A 821 -13.83 9.72 31.80
N ILE A 822 -14.15 9.40 30.54
CA ILE A 822 -14.33 10.40 29.48
C ILE A 822 -15.41 11.43 29.87
N GLU A 823 -16.57 10.98 30.34
CA GLU A 823 -17.71 11.84 30.64
C GLU A 823 -17.53 12.73 31.86
N THR A 824 -16.70 12.32 32.82
CA THR A 824 -16.50 13.06 34.08
C THR A 824 -15.25 13.91 34.06
N GLN A 825 -14.19 13.50 33.35
CA GLN A 825 -12.87 14.10 33.46
C GLN A 825 -12.35 14.75 32.15
N VAL A 826 -12.84 14.36 30.97
CA VAL A 826 -12.22 14.75 29.67
C VAL A 826 -13.16 15.49 28.74
N ASP A 827 -14.23 14.83 28.28
CA ASP A 827 -15.16 15.39 27.29
C ASP A 827 -16.64 15.23 27.71
N PRO A 828 -17.10 15.92 28.79
CA PRO A 828 -18.45 15.75 29.32
C PRO A 828 -19.58 16.07 28.35
N THR A 829 -19.29 16.86 27.31
CA THR A 829 -20.26 17.29 26.29
C THR A 829 -20.06 16.63 24.93
N TYR A 830 -19.08 15.72 24.82
CA TYR A 830 -18.66 15.08 23.57
C TYR A 830 -18.29 16.07 22.45
N LYS A 831 -17.86 17.28 22.83
CA LYS A 831 -17.52 18.35 21.89
C LYS A 831 -16.18 18.05 21.20
N LEU A 832 -15.22 17.44 21.90
CA LEU A 832 -13.94 17.06 21.31
C LEU A 832 -14.14 15.94 20.29
N HIS A 833 -14.96 14.94 20.61
CA HIS A 833 -15.37 13.89 19.67
C HIS A 833 -16.01 14.48 18.40
N ASN A 834 -16.98 15.38 18.55
CA ASN A 834 -17.64 16.00 17.39
C ASN A 834 -16.68 16.86 16.56
N THR A 835 -15.80 17.62 17.23
CA THR A 835 -14.77 18.44 16.57
C THR A 835 -13.87 17.58 15.70
N LEU A 836 -13.42 16.43 16.21
CA LEU A 836 -12.53 15.53 15.47
C LEU A 836 -13.26 14.80 14.34
N ALA A 837 -14.54 14.45 14.52
CA ALA A 837 -15.38 13.94 13.42
C ALA A 837 -15.57 14.97 12.30
N ILE A 838 -15.75 16.25 12.65
CA ILE A 838 -15.81 17.35 11.68
C ILE A 838 -14.47 17.47 10.94
N LEU A 839 -13.34 17.49 11.65
CA LEU A 839 -12.01 17.60 11.05
C LEU A 839 -11.74 16.44 10.07
N THR A 840 -11.99 15.21 10.50
CA THR A 840 -11.79 13.99 9.70
C THR A 840 -12.66 13.99 8.45
N GLY A 841 -13.95 14.32 8.60
CA GLY A 841 -14.87 14.41 7.47
C GLY A 841 -14.51 15.53 6.50
N LEU A 842 -14.17 16.73 7.00
CA LEU A 842 -13.72 17.83 6.14
C LEU A 842 -12.42 17.51 5.41
N THR A 843 -11.44 16.92 6.08
CA THR A 843 -10.17 16.49 5.46
C THR A 843 -10.45 15.51 4.32
N THR A 844 -11.30 14.51 4.57
CA THR A 844 -11.73 13.53 3.57
C THR A 844 -12.44 14.19 2.39
N LEU A 845 -13.40 15.08 2.65
CA LEU A 845 -14.13 15.79 1.59
C LEU A 845 -13.21 16.70 0.77
N MET A 846 -12.25 17.38 1.40
CA MET A 846 -11.27 18.20 0.69
C MET A 846 -10.34 17.36 -0.21
N LEU A 847 -10.05 16.10 0.16
CA LEU A 847 -9.30 15.17 -0.67
C LEU A 847 -10.20 14.62 -1.80
N SER A 848 -11.45 14.30 -1.49
CA SER A 848 -12.38 13.60 -2.39
C SER A 848 -13.07 14.50 -3.39
N GLU A 849 -13.24 15.80 -3.10
CA GLU A 849 -13.96 16.76 -3.97
C GLU A 849 -13.07 17.48 -4.96
N LYS A 850 -11.74 17.34 -4.86
CA LYS A 850 -10.78 17.89 -5.82
C LYS A 850 -10.45 16.88 -6.91
N GLU A 851 -10.37 17.33 -8.15
CA GLU A 851 -9.99 16.48 -9.29
C GLU A 851 -8.49 16.25 -9.29
N LEU A 852 -7.73 17.33 -9.15
CA LEU A 852 -6.28 17.29 -8.94
C LEU A 852 -5.98 16.95 -7.48
N ILE A 853 -5.06 16.03 -7.23
CA ILE A 853 -4.59 15.72 -5.88
C ILE A 853 -3.96 16.99 -5.27
N PRO A 854 -4.40 17.43 -4.08
CA PRO A 854 -4.00 18.72 -3.51
C PRO A 854 -2.69 18.69 -2.72
N PHE A 855 -1.83 17.68 -2.92
CA PHE A 855 -0.55 17.56 -2.22
C PHE A 855 0.42 18.69 -2.62
N LYS A 856 1.25 19.09 -1.65
CA LYS A 856 2.40 19.98 -1.88
C LYS A 856 3.68 19.20 -1.67
N THR A 857 4.52 19.21 -2.69
CA THR A 857 5.77 18.44 -2.67
C THR A 857 6.89 19.21 -1.99
N GLN A 858 6.91 20.54 -2.07
CA GLN A 858 8.00 21.32 -1.49
C GLN A 858 8.12 21.18 0.05
N PRO A 859 7.04 21.24 0.86
CA PRO A 859 7.15 21.03 2.31
C PRO A 859 7.67 19.64 2.67
N TYR A 860 7.33 18.62 1.88
CA TYR A 860 7.79 17.25 2.05
C TYR A 860 9.31 17.15 1.89
N PHE A 861 9.86 17.62 0.77
CA PHE A 861 11.31 17.60 0.54
C PHE A 861 12.07 18.55 1.48
N PHE A 862 11.45 19.66 1.89
CA PHE A 862 12.06 20.56 2.87
C PHE A 862 12.27 19.89 4.23
N LYS A 863 11.30 19.08 4.69
CA LYS A 863 11.45 18.30 5.92
C LYS A 863 12.63 17.33 5.79
N ILE A 864 12.67 16.54 4.72
CA ILE A 864 13.73 15.55 4.46
C ILE A 864 15.10 16.22 4.35
N TYR A 865 15.19 17.34 3.63
CA TYR A 865 16.42 18.13 3.48
C TYR A 865 16.98 18.60 4.81
N ASN A 866 16.14 19.13 5.70
CA ASN A 866 16.60 19.60 7.02
C ASN A 866 17.16 18.45 7.87
N HIS A 867 16.53 17.28 7.82
CA HIS A 867 17.04 16.09 8.53
C HIS A 867 18.34 15.58 7.90
N PHE A 868 18.39 15.44 6.58
CA PHE A 868 19.59 14.99 5.87
C PHE A 868 20.76 15.94 6.07
N LYS A 869 20.51 17.26 6.15
CA LYS A 869 21.56 18.25 6.44
C LYS A 869 22.28 17.96 7.76
N ASN A 870 21.53 17.63 8.81
CA ASN A 870 22.13 17.30 10.12
C ASN A 870 22.98 16.02 10.02
N TYR A 871 22.48 14.98 9.35
CA TYR A 871 23.24 13.75 9.14
C TYR A 871 24.46 13.95 8.26
N HIS A 872 24.37 14.81 7.24
CA HIS A 872 25.50 15.17 6.39
C HIS A 872 26.62 15.82 7.22
N GLU A 873 26.29 16.78 8.10
CA GLU A 873 27.27 17.41 9.00
C GLU A 873 27.90 16.41 9.97
N GLN A 874 27.10 15.53 10.59
CA GLN A 874 27.58 14.46 11.48
C GLN A 874 28.49 13.47 10.75
N LEU A 875 28.08 12.99 9.58
CA LEU A 875 28.84 12.08 8.74
C LEU A 875 30.22 12.65 8.37
N LEU A 876 30.29 13.94 8.00
CA LEU A 876 31.57 14.60 7.69
C LEU A 876 32.48 14.70 8.92
N SER A 877 31.91 14.78 10.12
CA SER A 877 32.67 14.78 11.37
C SER A 877 33.17 13.39 11.79
N ILE A 878 32.39 12.34 11.52
CA ILE A 878 32.71 10.95 11.90
C ILE A 878 33.72 10.35 10.91
N PHE A 879 33.55 10.61 9.62
CA PHE A 879 34.38 10.05 8.54
C PHE A 879 35.14 11.11 7.72
N PRO A 880 35.90 12.04 8.33
CA PRO A 880 36.47 13.20 7.65
C PRO A 880 37.47 12.86 6.54
N TYR A 881 38.08 11.67 6.57
CA TYR A 881 39.12 11.25 5.63
C TYR A 881 38.61 10.26 4.55
N ASP A 882 37.34 9.83 4.60
CA ASP A 882 36.76 8.94 3.60
C ASP A 882 36.26 9.73 2.38
N ARG A 883 37.16 9.95 1.41
CA ARG A 883 36.83 10.77 0.24
C ARG A 883 35.64 10.22 -0.58
N PRO A 884 35.57 8.91 -0.91
CA PRO A 884 34.40 8.35 -1.61
C PRO A 884 33.08 8.61 -0.89
N LEU A 885 33.03 8.35 0.41
CA LEU A 885 31.82 8.53 1.22
C LEU A 885 31.43 10.01 1.32
N CYS A 886 32.38 10.90 1.61
CA CYS A 886 32.15 12.34 1.64
C CYS A 886 31.65 12.88 0.29
N HIS A 887 32.21 12.41 -0.83
CA HIS A 887 31.76 12.80 -2.16
C HIS A 887 30.33 12.35 -2.46
N LEU A 888 29.98 11.11 -2.09
CA LEU A 888 28.64 10.58 -2.27
C LEU A 888 27.62 11.33 -1.39
N SER A 889 27.97 11.61 -0.14
CA SER A 889 27.17 12.41 0.78
C SER A 889 26.92 13.81 0.25
N GLN A 890 27.97 14.49 -0.25
CA GLN A 890 27.87 15.81 -0.89
C GLN A 890 26.97 15.79 -2.13
N THR A 891 27.11 14.79 -3.00
CA THR A 891 26.29 14.64 -4.22
C THR A 891 24.81 14.46 -3.86
N THR A 892 24.52 13.63 -2.86
CA THR A 892 23.17 13.40 -2.36
C THR A 892 22.59 14.67 -1.74
N PHE A 893 23.40 15.40 -0.95
CA PHE A 893 23.02 16.69 -0.36
C PHE A 893 22.64 17.73 -1.43
N GLU A 894 23.47 17.89 -2.45
CA GLU A 894 23.25 18.84 -3.56
C GLU A 894 21.99 18.49 -4.37
N LEU A 895 21.77 17.20 -4.64
CA LEU A 895 20.56 16.73 -5.33
C LEU A 895 19.31 17.05 -4.51
N LEU A 896 19.31 16.72 -3.22
CA LEU A 896 18.17 16.96 -2.33
C LEU A 896 17.93 18.47 -2.13
N GLN A 897 18.99 19.27 -2.08
CA GLN A 897 18.90 20.73 -2.06
C GLN A 897 18.26 21.26 -3.33
N SER A 898 18.65 20.77 -4.51
CA SER A 898 18.02 21.12 -5.79
C SER A 898 16.54 20.76 -5.73
N LEU A 899 16.21 19.48 -5.45
CA LEU A 899 14.84 18.98 -5.37
C LEU A 899 13.93 19.86 -4.51
N THR A 900 14.43 20.28 -3.34
CA THR A 900 13.71 21.11 -2.39
C THR A 900 13.57 22.56 -2.85
N SER A 901 14.61 23.14 -3.44
CA SER A 901 14.68 24.56 -3.76
C SER A 901 14.13 24.92 -5.14
N TYR A 902 14.11 23.98 -6.09
CA TYR A 902 13.77 24.22 -7.48
C TYR A 902 12.70 23.25 -8.02
N GLU A 903 12.98 21.94 -8.11
CA GLU A 903 12.12 20.98 -8.82
C GLU A 903 10.73 20.87 -8.18
N SER A 904 10.65 20.66 -6.86
CA SER A 904 9.38 20.57 -6.12
C SER A 904 8.56 21.86 -6.19
N ARG A 905 9.20 23.02 -6.07
CA ARG A 905 8.54 24.34 -6.21
C ARG A 905 7.99 24.55 -7.62
N LEU A 906 8.77 24.19 -8.63
CA LEU A 906 8.34 24.31 -10.03
C LEU A 906 7.17 23.36 -10.30
N PHE A 907 7.23 22.12 -9.79
CA PHE A 907 6.18 21.14 -9.90
C PHE A 907 4.88 21.61 -9.21
N ASP A 908 4.96 22.09 -7.97
CA ASP A 908 3.81 22.65 -7.24
C ASP A 908 3.20 23.87 -7.95
N LYS A 909 4.03 24.72 -8.57
CA LYS A 909 3.57 25.86 -9.40
C LYS A 909 2.86 25.40 -10.67
N LYS A 910 3.40 24.40 -11.38
CA LYS A 910 2.75 23.78 -12.55
C LYS A 910 1.40 23.16 -12.17
N ASN A 911 1.33 22.46 -11.03
CA ASN A 911 0.10 21.85 -10.51
C ASN A 911 -0.95 22.92 -10.18
N THR A 912 -0.54 24.02 -9.55
CA THR A 912 -1.43 25.16 -9.27
C THR A 912 -1.97 25.79 -10.56
N HIS A 913 -1.11 25.95 -11.58
CA HIS A 913 -1.54 26.46 -12.88
C HIS A 913 -2.53 25.53 -13.58
N LEU A 914 -2.25 24.21 -13.59
CA LEU A 914 -3.15 23.20 -14.13
C LEU A 914 -4.51 23.25 -13.43
N ASN A 915 -4.54 23.32 -12.10
CA ASN A 915 -5.77 23.41 -11.33
C ASN A 915 -6.64 24.61 -11.76
N ASN A 916 -6.03 25.78 -11.99
CA ASN A 916 -6.76 26.96 -12.47
C ASN A 916 -7.32 26.76 -13.89
N GLN A 917 -6.61 26.04 -14.77
CA GLN A 917 -7.10 25.71 -16.11
C GLN A 917 -8.26 24.72 -16.09
N LEU A 918 -8.31 23.80 -15.13
CA LEU A 918 -9.39 22.81 -15.00
C LEU A 918 -10.74 23.48 -14.69
N ILE A 919 -10.71 24.56 -13.90
CA ILE A 919 -11.91 25.31 -13.46
C ILE A 919 -12.32 26.39 -14.48
N GLN A 920 -11.44 26.76 -15.40
CA GLN A 920 -11.74 27.76 -16.43
C GLN A 920 -12.82 27.27 -17.40
N ASP A 921 -13.82 28.13 -17.67
CA ASP A 921 -14.87 27.84 -18.64
C ASP A 921 -14.38 28.01 -20.09
N PHE A 922 -14.59 26.98 -20.91
CA PHE A 922 -14.30 27.00 -22.34
C PHE A 922 -15.58 26.91 -23.16
N PRO A 923 -15.64 27.56 -24.34
CA PRO A 923 -16.71 27.32 -25.30
C PRO A 923 -16.76 25.85 -25.74
N GLY A 924 -17.95 25.33 -26.05
CA GLY A 924 -18.17 23.91 -26.34
C GLY A 924 -17.30 23.33 -27.47
N TRP A 925 -16.93 24.14 -28.46
CA TRP A 925 -16.06 23.72 -29.57
C TRP A 925 -14.57 23.57 -29.21
N PHE A 926 -14.14 24.00 -28.01
CA PHE A 926 -12.79 23.75 -27.49
C PHE A 926 -12.67 22.39 -26.75
N PHE A 927 -13.48 21.40 -27.11
CA PHE A 927 -13.46 20.07 -26.49
C PHE A 927 -12.07 19.40 -26.56
N TYR A 928 -11.30 19.64 -27.62
CA TYR A 928 -9.92 19.15 -27.75
C TYR A 928 -8.98 19.69 -26.65
N LYS A 929 -9.17 20.94 -26.20
CA LYS A 929 -8.42 21.49 -25.06
C LYS A 929 -8.82 20.80 -23.76
N LYS A 930 -10.13 20.52 -23.57
CA LYS A 930 -10.63 19.78 -22.40
C LYS A 930 -10.08 18.35 -22.35
N ILE A 931 -10.01 17.65 -23.48
CA ILE A 931 -9.37 16.33 -23.56
C ILE A 931 -7.88 16.42 -23.22
N SER A 932 -7.16 17.42 -23.73
CA SER A 932 -5.75 17.64 -23.39
C SER A 932 -5.55 17.91 -21.89
N LEU A 933 -6.40 18.75 -21.29
CA LEU A 933 -6.38 19.03 -19.85
C LEU A 933 -6.69 17.78 -19.03
N TYR A 934 -7.63 16.94 -19.47
CA TYR A 934 -7.97 15.68 -18.82
C TYR A 934 -6.79 14.70 -18.83
N ILE A 935 -6.10 14.54 -19.96
CA ILE A 935 -4.89 13.71 -20.05
C ILE A 935 -3.79 14.23 -19.11
N ARG A 936 -3.59 15.56 -19.05
CA ARG A 936 -2.62 16.18 -18.14
C ARG A 936 -2.99 15.93 -16.68
N LEU A 937 -4.27 16.07 -16.32
CA LEU A 937 -4.78 15.77 -14.98
C LEU A 937 -4.46 14.33 -14.56
N LEU A 938 -4.77 13.34 -15.42
CA LEU A 938 -4.48 11.94 -15.12
C LEU A 938 -2.98 11.68 -14.91
N ARG A 939 -2.13 12.26 -15.74
CA ARG A 939 -0.67 12.14 -15.60
C ARG A 939 -0.17 12.77 -14.31
N THR A 940 -0.62 13.98 -13.99
CA THR A 940 -0.19 14.67 -12.76
C THR A 940 -0.68 13.95 -11.51
N ASN A 941 -1.92 13.46 -11.48
CA ASN A 941 -2.42 12.67 -10.36
C ASN A 941 -1.64 11.36 -10.18
N SER A 942 -1.30 10.70 -11.29
CA SER A 942 -0.47 9.49 -11.23
C SER A 942 0.91 9.77 -10.63
N LYS A 943 1.55 10.88 -11.03
CA LYS A 943 2.83 11.34 -10.46
C LYS A 943 2.71 11.62 -8.95
N LEU A 944 1.70 12.39 -8.53
CA LEU A 944 1.49 12.77 -7.13
C LEU A 944 1.21 11.56 -6.22
N LYS A 945 0.44 10.58 -6.70
CA LYS A 945 0.15 9.35 -5.96
C LYS A 945 1.40 8.49 -5.73
N GLN A 946 2.27 8.37 -6.74
CA GLN A 946 3.45 7.50 -6.68
C GLN A 946 4.59 8.08 -5.83
N LEU A 947 4.53 9.36 -5.46
CA LEU A 947 5.67 10.08 -4.90
C LEU A 947 6.22 9.46 -3.61
N ASP A 948 5.38 9.15 -2.63
CA ASP A 948 5.80 8.51 -1.36
C ASP A 948 6.22 7.05 -1.58
N GLN A 949 5.57 6.36 -2.53
CA GLN A 949 5.84 4.96 -2.87
C GLN A 949 7.20 4.73 -3.55
N LEU A 950 7.82 5.77 -4.11
CA LEU A 950 9.17 5.68 -4.69
C LEU A 950 10.25 5.43 -3.64
N PHE A 951 9.93 5.61 -2.36
CA PHE A 951 10.82 5.38 -1.23
C PHE A 951 10.60 4.00 -0.59
N LEU A 952 9.96 3.07 -1.31
CA LEU A 952 9.83 1.68 -0.86
C LEU A 952 10.98 0.83 -1.39
N THR A 953 11.72 0.23 -0.49
CA THR A 953 12.77 -0.73 -0.83
C THR A 953 12.20 -2.14 -0.95
N TYR A 954 12.71 -2.93 -1.90
CA TYR A 954 12.26 -4.31 -2.08
C TYR A 954 12.66 -5.21 -0.90
N ARG A 955 13.87 -5.03 -0.38
CA ARG A 955 14.43 -5.81 0.75
C ARG A 955 13.88 -5.39 2.11
N GLY A 956 13.32 -4.18 2.20
CA GLY A 956 13.05 -3.54 3.48
C GLY A 956 14.30 -2.93 4.12
N LEU A 957 14.15 -2.49 5.36
CA LEU A 957 15.25 -2.02 6.20
C LEU A 957 16.06 -3.20 6.73
N GLU A 958 17.34 -2.97 7.01
CA GLU A 958 18.22 -3.96 7.63
C GLU A 958 17.66 -4.40 9.00
N ASP A 959 17.75 -5.70 9.30
CA ASP A 959 17.17 -6.37 10.48
C ASP A 959 15.65 -6.20 10.70
N ARG A 960 14.98 -5.46 9.82
CA ARG A 960 13.55 -5.12 9.87
C ARG A 960 12.93 -5.15 8.48
N SER A 961 13.14 -6.25 7.75
CA SER A 961 12.73 -6.42 6.34
C SER A 961 11.23 -6.20 6.05
N TRP A 962 10.37 -6.26 7.06
CA TRP A 962 8.95 -5.93 6.90
C TRP A 962 8.73 -4.41 6.78
N MET A 963 9.55 -3.59 7.42
CA MET A 963 9.54 -2.14 7.25
C MET A 963 10.21 -1.81 5.91
N LYS A 964 9.48 -1.22 4.96
CA LYS A 964 9.94 -1.03 3.58
C LYS A 964 10.24 0.42 3.21
N HIS A 965 9.79 1.37 4.01
CA HIS A 965 9.90 2.78 3.69
C HIS A 965 11.28 3.34 4.11
N SER A 966 12.06 3.82 3.14
CA SER A 966 13.43 4.30 3.35
C SER A 966 13.51 5.64 4.09
N LEU A 967 12.49 6.49 3.97
CA LEU A 967 12.44 7.79 4.64
C LEU A 967 11.81 7.80 6.02
N PHE A 968 10.93 6.84 6.34
CA PHE A 968 10.08 6.88 7.52
C PHE A 968 9.97 5.48 8.10
N ALA A 969 10.38 5.29 9.34
CA ALA A 969 10.18 4.05 10.06
C ALA A 969 10.22 4.27 11.57
N PRO A 970 9.77 3.28 12.36
CA PRO A 970 9.96 3.29 13.80
C PRO A 970 11.43 3.42 14.21
N ASP A 971 11.69 4.14 15.30
CA ASP A 971 13.00 4.15 15.96
C ASP A 971 13.37 2.74 16.47
N THR A 972 14.64 2.35 16.31
CA THR A 972 15.15 1.00 16.65
C THR A 972 15.41 0.81 18.15
N GLU A 973 15.72 1.90 18.86
CA GLU A 973 16.11 1.89 20.28
C GLU A 973 14.90 2.11 21.20
N GLN A 974 14.06 3.08 20.85
CA GLN A 974 12.88 3.50 21.61
C GLN A 974 11.61 2.87 21.10
N GLY A 975 11.42 2.77 19.78
CA GLY A 975 10.20 2.19 19.19
C GLY A 975 8.90 2.98 19.40
N LEU A 976 8.94 4.14 20.07
CA LEU A 976 7.76 4.95 20.37
C LEU A 976 7.51 6.08 19.36
N GLN A 977 8.52 6.42 18.56
CA GLN A 977 8.46 7.52 17.60
C GLN A 977 9.02 7.11 16.24
N GLU A 978 8.54 7.79 15.21
CA GLU A 978 9.12 7.73 13.87
C GLU A 978 10.49 8.44 13.80
N VAL A 979 11.40 7.84 13.04
CA VAL A 979 12.68 8.40 12.60
C VAL A 979 12.60 8.70 11.12
N ILE A 980 13.21 9.83 10.74
CA ILE A 980 13.33 10.25 9.35
C ILE A 980 14.70 9.80 8.84
N LEU A 981 14.75 9.10 7.72
CA LEU A 981 15.94 8.43 7.18
C LEU A 981 16.51 7.37 8.13
N PRO A 982 15.70 6.37 8.55
CA PRO A 982 16.08 5.36 9.54
C PRO A 982 17.40 4.65 9.24
N SER A 983 17.64 4.19 8.00
CA SER A 983 18.90 3.52 7.65
C SER A 983 20.14 4.39 7.84
N MET A 984 20.00 5.72 7.67
CA MET A 984 21.10 6.65 7.92
C MET A 984 21.32 6.86 9.42
N ASP A 985 20.24 7.01 10.17
CA ASP A 985 20.27 7.19 11.62
C ASP A 985 20.91 5.98 12.32
N ASP A 986 20.44 4.77 11.99
CA ASP A 986 20.98 3.50 12.50
C ASP A 986 22.47 3.35 12.15
N ALA A 987 22.85 3.60 10.89
CA ALA A 987 24.25 3.46 10.43
C ALA A 987 25.22 4.46 11.10
N LEU A 988 24.77 5.69 11.36
CA LEU A 988 25.59 6.70 12.04
C LEU A 988 25.75 6.42 13.53
N LYS A 989 24.71 5.89 14.20
CA LYS A 989 24.77 5.43 15.60
C LYS A 989 25.73 4.24 15.76
N ASP A 990 25.72 3.32 14.80
CA ASP A 990 26.61 2.15 14.77
C ASP A 990 28.06 2.50 14.41
N TYR A 991 28.33 3.73 13.95
CA TYR A 991 29.60 4.12 13.34
C TYR A 991 30.03 3.21 12.17
N ASP A 992 29.06 2.65 11.45
CA ASP A 992 29.29 1.67 10.37
C ASP A 992 29.36 2.36 9.00
N ARG A 993 30.58 2.42 8.46
CA ARG A 993 30.89 3.02 7.17
C ARG A 993 30.11 2.38 6.01
N ASP A 994 30.00 1.05 5.98
CA ASP A 994 29.45 0.34 4.83
C ASP A 994 27.93 0.47 4.79
N LYS A 995 27.27 0.46 5.96
CA LYS A 995 25.85 0.80 6.08
C LYS A 995 25.56 2.23 5.65
N VAL A 996 26.41 3.20 6.03
CA VAL A 996 26.27 4.60 5.58
C VAL A 996 26.37 4.70 4.07
N MET A 997 27.33 4.00 3.44
CA MET A 997 27.48 3.96 1.99
C MET A 997 26.24 3.38 1.29
N GLU A 998 25.72 2.24 1.76
CA GLU A 998 24.52 1.60 1.19
C GLU A 998 23.29 2.52 1.29
N SER A 999 23.11 3.15 2.45
CA SER A 999 22.04 4.12 2.69
C SER A 999 22.13 5.31 1.73
N LEU A 1000 23.33 5.89 1.55
CA LEU A 1000 23.54 6.99 0.61
C LEU A 1000 23.26 6.60 -0.85
N VAL A 1001 23.71 5.42 -1.30
CA VAL A 1001 23.46 4.94 -2.67
C VAL A 1001 21.96 4.76 -2.91
N THR A 1002 21.26 4.19 -1.93
CA THR A 1002 19.80 3.99 -1.99
C THR A 1002 19.09 5.34 -2.10
N LEU A 1003 19.37 6.27 -1.19
CA LEU A 1003 18.75 7.61 -1.18
C LEU A 1003 19.06 8.41 -2.44
N LEU A 1004 20.30 8.36 -2.94
CA LEU A 1004 20.68 9.03 -4.19
C LEU A 1004 19.84 8.52 -5.36
N THR A 1005 19.68 7.21 -5.48
CA THR A 1005 18.88 6.58 -6.54
C THR A 1005 17.40 6.98 -6.43
N GLU A 1006 16.84 6.93 -5.22
CA GLU A 1006 15.45 7.30 -4.96
C GLU A 1006 15.19 8.78 -5.28
N PHE A 1007 16.07 9.69 -4.85
CA PHE A 1007 15.98 11.11 -5.17
C PHE A 1007 16.13 11.40 -6.67
N GLN A 1008 16.97 10.67 -7.39
CA GLN A 1008 17.07 10.78 -8.85
C GLN A 1008 15.77 10.35 -9.54
N ASN A 1009 15.16 9.25 -9.09
CA ASN A 1009 13.88 8.78 -9.61
C ASN A 1009 12.76 9.80 -9.38
N VAL A 1010 12.72 10.39 -8.18
CA VAL A 1010 11.77 11.46 -7.84
C VAL A 1010 11.99 12.70 -8.72
N LYS A 1011 13.24 13.12 -8.92
CA LYS A 1011 13.57 14.23 -9.82
C LYS A 1011 13.02 13.97 -11.22
N SER A 1012 13.30 12.79 -11.78
CA SER A 1012 12.81 12.37 -13.09
C SER A 1012 11.27 12.32 -13.15
N LEU A 1013 10.62 11.92 -12.06
CA LEU A 1013 9.16 11.92 -11.96
C LEU A 1013 8.58 13.35 -11.97
N MET A 1014 9.26 14.34 -11.39
CA MET A 1014 8.78 15.73 -11.35
C MET A 1014 9.00 16.51 -12.65
N GLU A 1015 10.04 16.17 -13.41
CA GLU A 1015 10.31 16.72 -14.74
C GLU A 1015 9.20 16.37 -15.75
#